data_AF-A0A8H6MZ73-F1
#
_entry.id   AF-A0A8H6MZ73-F1
#
_cell.length_a   1.000
_cell.length_b   1.000
_cell.length_c   1.000
_cell.angle_alpha   90.00
_cell.angle_beta   90.00
_cell.angle_gamma   90.00
#
_symmetry.space_group_name_H-M   'P 1'
#
loop_
_entity.id
_entity.type
_entity.pdbx_description
1 polymer ?
#
loop_
_entity_poly.entity_id
_entity_poly.type
_entity_poly.pdbx_seq_one_letter_code
_entity_poly.pdbx_strand_id
1 'polypeptide(L)'
;MGDYYHHFLTSISGVTGAQGMSPQEAHPPQFSGSQVAMMGGAMPGPYSNLGYFTGFPDPVGFSAPKSSRNRRKSAPGLDHVKHRRTRSGCYMCRSRRVKCDETRPVCDRCRKGSRECIYPEPPVPKGSISQTATTHKETSATQQASPDSSNDAEDGEEDPEPAGLDTIIDEDEGDEESYQRQFAGPTRSSTTSSFNLQRAGGTRQSSETPSYEGAKSASPSASIGTSSSQATTTYMMPDLTVLSLSGHADWSHLPPDLRQHLDYFCENVTHYHYCMLTDAYEVFRVMLPNFALQNEALLYAVVGFAAYQRTLQDPNGKMEDFLKYYNKSVILLLNSLKRKEKHSISTLLTVLQLATIEEYLGDWINLMGHQKAAYEMLTHLFTPETASQNPLGRMVISWYGRFDLFIAIMGGFPTMLPKEWFTIFVEFCDKQATIEEDNLHWKMEAESGRLRVISREMSTLFARGSRGQMSPEDFATEHERILKALHDWKDGWDHALTDPSKLVTDLSHARALNEDDIVNPFVPGVLYDYPVFSTTLLTSEWNSTTMMHKCQSPTTQREALYAELKDHAYAICQIFEAVENWPAKPKGSLILIQACIALSALFLPQDPKHHMWIRRKFALLETMGYIHPITLRSKMAELFHEPSCVRWWLPNDEGYSPILQSVRTFADERNANAISTQMENLREVRHIFAKMQMVDQAPSQANQNTTP
;
A
#
# COMPACT_ATOMS: atom_id res chain seq x y z
N MET A 1 -9.20 -11.35 -13.05
CA MET A 1 -8.68 -10.20 -13.83
C MET A 1 -9.72 -9.10 -13.95
N GLY A 2 -10.10 -8.64 -15.16
CA GLY A 2 -10.91 -7.43 -15.42
C GLY A 2 -11.90 -7.04 -14.33
N ASP A 3 -13.00 -7.78 -14.20
CA ASP A 3 -14.14 -7.36 -13.37
C ASP A 3 -13.81 -7.22 -11.88
N TYR A 4 -13.06 -8.15 -11.28
CA TYR A 4 -12.67 -8.06 -9.85
C TYR A 4 -11.80 -6.82 -9.58
N TYR A 5 -10.73 -6.64 -10.36
CA TYR A 5 -9.81 -5.52 -10.13
C TYR A 5 -10.44 -4.17 -10.50
N HIS A 6 -11.31 -4.16 -11.51
CA HIS A 6 -12.15 -3.01 -11.84
C HIS A 6 -13.12 -2.67 -10.68
N HIS A 7 -13.83 -3.63 -10.09
CA HIS A 7 -14.70 -3.39 -8.94
C HIS A 7 -13.91 -2.87 -7.73
N PHE A 8 -12.74 -3.43 -7.46
CA PHE A 8 -11.81 -2.97 -6.43
C PHE A 8 -11.40 -1.50 -6.64
N LEU A 9 -10.81 -1.15 -7.79
CA LEU A 9 -10.42 0.24 -8.11
C LEU A 9 -11.62 1.20 -8.16
N THR A 10 -12.80 0.73 -8.56
CA THR A 10 -14.05 1.53 -8.54
C THR A 10 -14.50 1.82 -7.11
N SER A 11 -14.30 0.88 -6.18
CA SER A 11 -14.59 1.11 -4.75
C SER A 11 -13.61 2.09 -4.08
N ILE A 12 -12.35 2.13 -4.52
CA ILE A 12 -11.32 3.06 -4.00
C ILE A 12 -11.54 4.48 -4.52
N SER A 13 -11.75 4.63 -5.83
CA SER A 13 -11.81 5.93 -6.51
C SER A 13 -13.06 6.77 -6.18
N GLY A 14 -14.02 6.21 -5.42
CA GLY A 14 -15.29 6.87 -5.10
C GLY A 14 -16.24 7.06 -6.29
N VAL A 15 -15.84 6.67 -7.50
CA VAL A 15 -16.61 6.85 -8.75
C VAL A 15 -17.74 5.83 -8.82
N THR A 16 -18.87 6.12 -8.15
CA THR A 16 -20.08 5.30 -8.24
C THR A 16 -20.71 5.40 -9.64
N GLY A 17 -20.22 4.59 -10.57
CA GLY A 17 -20.77 4.49 -11.93
C GLY A 17 -22.25 4.08 -11.90
N ALA A 18 -23.12 4.95 -12.40
CA ALA A 18 -24.57 4.75 -12.39
C ALA A 18 -25.01 3.74 -13.48
N GLN A 19 -24.77 2.45 -13.25
CA GLN A 19 -25.25 1.38 -14.14
C GLN A 19 -26.60 0.82 -13.65
N GLY A 20 -27.68 1.21 -14.34
CA GLY A 20 -28.99 0.58 -14.19
C GLY A 20 -29.06 -0.73 -14.97
N MET A 21 -28.87 -1.87 -14.30
CA MET A 21 -29.04 -3.19 -14.93
C MET A 21 -30.51 -3.60 -14.97
N SER A 22 -31.00 -3.97 -16.16
CA SER A 22 -32.33 -4.55 -16.35
C SER A 22 -32.36 -6.02 -15.87
N PRO A 23 -33.40 -6.47 -15.13
CA PRO A 23 -33.45 -7.81 -14.57
C PRO A 23 -34.10 -8.82 -15.53
N GLN A 24 -33.32 -9.55 -16.32
CA GLN A 24 -33.79 -10.77 -16.99
C GLN A 24 -32.67 -11.80 -17.25
N GLU A 25 -33.08 -13.07 -17.28
CA GLU A 25 -32.31 -14.27 -17.66
C GLU A 25 -31.08 -14.64 -16.83
N ALA A 26 -31.32 -15.46 -15.79
CA ALA A 26 -30.29 -16.29 -15.15
C ALA A 26 -30.87 -17.69 -14.85
N HIS A 27 -30.59 -18.67 -15.73
CA HIS A 27 -30.82 -20.08 -15.46
C HIS A 27 -29.58 -20.69 -14.77
N PRO A 28 -29.71 -21.37 -13.61
CA PRO A 28 -28.58 -22.02 -12.97
C PRO A 28 -28.27 -23.38 -13.63
N PRO A 29 -27.00 -23.68 -14.01
CA PRO A 29 -26.60 -25.02 -14.37
C PRO A 29 -26.56 -25.92 -13.12
N GLN A 30 -27.14 -27.11 -13.21
CA GLN A 30 -27.00 -28.13 -12.17
C GLN A 30 -25.62 -28.80 -12.29
N PHE A 31 -24.94 -29.05 -11.16
CA PHE A 31 -23.86 -30.02 -11.08
C PHE A 31 -24.06 -30.98 -9.92
N SER A 32 -23.61 -32.22 -10.12
CA SER A 32 -23.94 -33.38 -9.31
C SER A 32 -23.27 -33.34 -7.94
N GLY A 33 -24.03 -33.65 -6.89
CA GLY A 33 -23.47 -33.87 -5.56
C GLY A 33 -22.71 -35.19 -5.46
N SER A 34 -21.73 -35.26 -4.57
CA SER A 34 -21.20 -36.50 -4.02
C SER A 34 -20.99 -36.29 -2.52
N GLN A 35 -21.59 -37.17 -1.72
CA GLN A 35 -21.57 -37.07 -0.26
C GLN A 35 -20.34 -37.80 0.31
N VAL A 36 -19.68 -37.18 1.28
CA VAL A 36 -18.87 -37.89 2.28
C VAL A 36 -19.34 -37.41 3.66
N ALA A 37 -19.39 -38.32 4.63
CA ALA A 37 -20.23 -38.16 5.82
C ALA A 37 -19.62 -37.25 6.90
N MET A 38 -20.48 -36.43 7.51
CA MET A 38 -20.27 -35.91 8.86
C MET A 38 -20.48 -37.04 9.87
N MET A 39 -19.52 -37.29 10.75
CA MET A 39 -19.73 -38.07 11.96
C MET A 39 -19.04 -37.39 13.14
N GLY A 40 -19.82 -37.01 14.15
CA GLY A 40 -19.32 -36.29 15.33
C GLY A 40 -18.89 -37.23 16.46
N GLY A 41 -17.84 -36.84 17.16
CA GLY A 41 -17.39 -37.38 18.45
C GLY A 41 -16.74 -36.24 19.24
N ALA A 42 -16.88 -36.21 20.57
CA ALA A 42 -16.69 -34.98 21.33
C ALA A 42 -15.94 -35.15 22.66
N MET A 43 -15.15 -34.13 23.01
CA MET A 43 -14.58 -33.80 24.33
C MET A 43 -13.48 -34.74 24.89
N PRO A 44 -12.67 -34.29 25.88
CA PRO A 44 -12.35 -32.90 26.29
C PRO A 44 -10.84 -32.59 26.35
N GLY A 45 -10.49 -31.30 26.20
CA GLY A 45 -9.24 -30.70 26.69
C GLY A 45 -9.54 -29.74 27.86
N PRO A 46 -8.76 -29.71 28.95
CA PRO A 46 -9.14 -28.98 30.17
C PRO A 46 -8.64 -27.52 30.24
N TYR A 47 -9.20 -26.77 31.21
CA TYR A 47 -8.80 -25.43 31.67
C TYR A 47 -9.13 -24.21 30.79
N SER A 48 -10.44 -23.93 30.66
CA SER A 48 -10.95 -22.57 30.59
C SER A 48 -11.36 -22.09 31.99
N ASN A 49 -10.69 -21.09 32.56
CA ASN A 49 -11.29 -20.07 33.45
C ASN A 49 -10.25 -19.07 34.00
N LEU A 50 -10.30 -17.82 33.54
CA LEU A 50 -10.83 -16.73 34.36
C LEU A 50 -11.25 -15.56 33.45
N GLY A 51 -12.27 -14.82 33.86
CA GLY A 51 -12.63 -13.54 33.24
C GLY A 51 -13.63 -12.81 34.13
N TYR A 52 -13.70 -11.48 34.03
CA TYR A 52 -14.86 -10.63 34.35
C TYR A 52 -14.49 -9.15 34.16
N PHE A 53 -15.13 -8.46 33.21
CA PHE A 53 -16.17 -7.48 33.55
C PHE A 53 -17.02 -7.16 32.30
N THR A 54 -18.24 -6.62 32.48
CA THR A 54 -19.24 -6.47 31.42
C THR A 54 -20.12 -5.23 31.59
N GLY A 55 -20.66 -4.73 30.47
CA GLY A 55 -21.80 -3.81 30.39
C GLY A 55 -22.22 -3.65 28.92
N PHE A 56 -23.49 -3.55 28.54
CA PHE A 56 -24.76 -3.55 29.30
C PHE A 56 -25.89 -4.18 28.42
N PRO A 57 -27.20 -4.23 28.76
CA PRO A 57 -27.86 -5.54 28.89
C PRO A 57 -28.92 -5.91 27.81
N ASP A 58 -29.13 -7.22 27.68
CA ASP A 58 -30.36 -7.90 27.19
C ASP A 58 -31.50 -7.84 28.25
N PRO A 59 -32.75 -8.35 28.05
CA PRO A 59 -33.28 -9.28 27.03
C PRO A 59 -34.52 -8.67 26.29
N VAL A 60 -35.39 -9.33 25.50
CA VAL A 60 -36.00 -10.69 25.49
C VAL A 60 -36.43 -11.06 24.06
N GLY A 61 -36.27 -12.33 23.65
CA GLY A 61 -36.86 -12.88 22.42
C GLY A 61 -37.88 -14.00 22.70
N PHE A 62 -38.66 -14.42 21.70
CA PHE A 62 -39.28 -15.78 21.64
C PHE A 62 -39.85 -16.14 20.25
N SER A 63 -39.64 -17.41 19.86
CA SER A 63 -40.43 -18.26 18.94
C SER A 63 -41.15 -17.71 17.68
N ALA A 64 -40.82 -18.31 16.53
CA ALA A 64 -41.75 -18.51 15.40
C ALA A 64 -42.43 -19.92 15.53
N PRO A 65 -43.20 -20.48 14.57
CA PRO A 65 -43.83 -19.92 13.34
C PRO A 65 -45.34 -20.31 13.18
N LYS A 66 -46.01 -19.96 12.05
CA LYS A 66 -46.80 -20.86 11.13
C LYS A 66 -47.87 -20.16 10.26
N SER A 67 -48.23 -20.84 9.16
CA SER A 67 -49.47 -20.77 8.34
C SER A 67 -50.08 -19.38 8.00
N SER A 68 -49.99 -18.86 6.77
CA SER A 68 -50.59 -19.33 5.50
C SER A 68 -52.12 -19.15 5.35
N ARG A 69 -52.56 -18.31 4.39
CA ARG A 69 -53.60 -18.65 3.40
C ARG A 69 -53.75 -17.59 2.30
N ASN A 70 -53.97 -18.06 1.07
CA ASN A 70 -54.31 -17.22 -0.09
C ASN A 70 -55.75 -16.69 -0.01
N ARG A 71 -56.00 -15.47 -0.51
CA ARG A 71 -57.17 -15.24 -1.38
C ARG A 71 -56.93 -14.15 -2.43
N ARG A 72 -57.49 -14.39 -3.62
CA ARG A 72 -57.62 -13.49 -4.78
C ARG A 72 -58.73 -12.44 -4.47
N LYS A 73 -59.00 -11.38 -5.24
CA LYS A 73 -58.80 -11.11 -6.69
C LYS A 73 -59.02 -9.60 -6.99
N SER A 74 -58.89 -9.22 -8.26
CA SER A 74 -59.50 -8.06 -8.96
C SER A 74 -58.68 -6.76 -9.08
N ALA A 75 -58.29 -6.48 -10.33
CA ALA A 75 -58.11 -5.14 -10.93
C ALA A 75 -59.48 -4.70 -11.54
N PRO A 76 -59.66 -3.58 -12.29
CA PRO A 76 -58.68 -2.72 -13.00
C PRO A 76 -58.85 -1.19 -12.82
N GLY A 77 -57.99 -0.40 -13.48
CA GLY A 77 -58.36 0.96 -13.92
C GLY A 77 -57.32 2.09 -13.74
N LEU A 78 -56.73 2.49 -14.88
CA LEU A 78 -56.32 3.86 -15.26
C LEU A 78 -55.15 4.62 -14.58
N ASP A 79 -54.47 5.35 -15.47
CA ASP A 79 -53.67 6.59 -15.37
C ASP A 79 -52.32 6.70 -14.65
N HIS A 80 -51.32 7.10 -15.46
CA HIS A 80 -49.94 7.43 -15.08
C HIS A 80 -49.85 8.81 -14.40
N VAL A 81 -49.89 8.85 -13.06
CA VAL A 81 -49.62 10.08 -12.31
C VAL A 81 -48.13 10.21 -11.97
N LYS A 82 -47.45 11.22 -12.53
CA LYS A 82 -46.07 11.61 -12.15
C LYS A 82 -46.05 12.08 -10.69
N HIS A 83 -45.58 11.24 -9.77
CA HIS A 83 -45.54 11.57 -8.34
C HIS A 83 -44.43 12.57 -7.98
N ARG A 84 -44.83 13.86 -7.88
CA ARG A 84 -44.08 14.90 -7.18
C ARG A 84 -43.76 14.45 -5.74
N ARG A 85 -42.51 14.58 -5.28
CA ARG A 85 -42.11 14.27 -3.89
C ARG A 85 -42.95 15.14 -2.92
N THR A 86 -43.73 14.52 -2.04
CA THR A 86 -44.56 15.22 -1.05
C THR A 86 -43.73 15.67 0.15
N ARG A 87 -43.89 16.94 0.57
CA ARG A 87 -43.13 17.53 1.71
C ARG A 87 -43.76 17.24 3.08
N SER A 88 -44.66 16.25 3.15
CA SER A 88 -45.59 15.97 4.27
C SER A 88 -45.40 14.61 4.96
N GLY A 89 -44.62 13.68 4.41
CA GLY A 89 -44.28 12.40 5.06
C GLY A 89 -43.59 12.52 6.43
N CYS A 90 -43.71 11.50 7.28
CA CYS A 90 -43.10 11.47 8.63
C CYS A 90 -41.55 11.38 8.58
N TYR A 91 -40.89 11.82 9.65
CA TYR A 91 -39.41 11.86 9.73
C TYR A 91 -38.77 10.48 9.50
N MET A 92 -39.33 9.43 10.10
CA MET A 92 -38.83 8.04 10.00
C MET A 92 -38.92 7.46 8.57
N CYS A 93 -39.81 7.98 7.72
CA CYS A 93 -39.81 7.64 6.28
C CYS A 93 -38.83 8.50 5.48
N ARG A 94 -38.65 9.79 5.85
CA ARG A 94 -37.68 10.69 5.18
C ARG A 94 -36.24 10.25 5.39
N SER A 95 -35.82 9.97 6.63
CA SER A 95 -34.45 9.54 6.96
C SER A 95 -34.07 8.27 6.19
N ARG A 96 -35.00 7.33 6.09
CA ARG A 96 -34.87 6.08 5.33
C ARG A 96 -35.06 6.24 3.81
N ARG A 97 -35.28 7.46 3.30
CA ARG A 97 -35.50 7.80 1.89
C ARG A 97 -36.65 6.99 1.21
N VAL A 98 -37.68 6.58 1.96
CA VAL A 98 -38.84 5.80 1.46
C VAL A 98 -40.14 6.63 1.39
N LYS A 99 -41.00 6.34 0.41
CA LYS A 99 -42.32 7.01 0.26
C LYS A 99 -43.23 6.71 1.45
N CYS A 100 -43.51 7.73 2.26
CA CYS A 100 -44.52 7.68 3.32
C CYS A 100 -45.93 7.51 2.71
N ASP A 101 -46.81 6.80 3.41
CA ASP A 101 -48.24 6.68 3.09
C ASP A 101 -49.10 7.78 3.75
N GLU A 102 -48.49 8.60 4.60
CA GLU A 102 -49.06 9.82 5.23
C GLU A 102 -50.30 9.60 6.11
N THR A 103 -50.65 8.35 6.42
CA THR A 103 -51.71 8.02 7.38
C THR A 103 -51.34 8.41 8.82
N ARG A 104 -52.31 8.92 9.58
CA ARG A 104 -52.15 9.43 10.95
C ARG A 104 -53.04 8.62 11.91
N PRO A 105 -52.64 8.40 13.19
CA PRO A 105 -51.45 8.96 13.84
C PRO A 105 -50.12 8.32 13.40
N VAL A 106 -50.12 7.04 12.99
CA VAL A 106 -48.91 6.29 12.63
C VAL A 106 -49.03 5.70 11.23
N CYS A 107 -48.07 6.02 10.35
CA CYS A 107 -48.09 5.57 8.96
C CYS A 107 -47.95 4.05 8.84
N ASP A 108 -48.54 3.47 7.80
CA ASP A 108 -48.58 2.02 7.55
C ASP A 108 -47.18 1.40 7.54
N ARG A 109 -46.17 2.10 7.01
CA ARG A 109 -44.77 1.63 7.03
C ARG A 109 -44.15 1.63 8.43
N CYS A 110 -44.41 2.64 9.25
CA CYS A 110 -43.88 2.68 10.62
C CYS A 110 -44.64 1.72 11.55
N ARG A 111 -45.96 1.56 11.35
CA ARG A 111 -46.78 0.57 12.05
C ARG A 111 -46.32 -0.87 11.78
N LYS A 112 -46.10 -1.22 10.50
CA LYS A 112 -45.57 -2.54 10.10
C LYS A 112 -44.11 -2.77 10.50
N GLY A 113 -43.31 -1.70 10.59
CA GLY A 113 -41.91 -1.77 11.00
C GLY A 113 -41.68 -1.62 12.51
N SER A 114 -42.75 -1.52 13.32
CA SER A 114 -42.74 -1.19 14.75
C SER A 114 -41.79 -0.03 15.11
N ARG A 115 -41.95 1.11 14.42
CA ARG A 115 -41.11 2.30 14.59
C ARG A 115 -41.93 3.52 15.01
N GLU A 116 -41.27 4.42 15.73
CA GLU A 116 -41.78 5.75 16.03
C GLU A 116 -42.05 6.54 14.74
N CYS A 117 -43.14 7.31 14.72
CA CYS A 117 -43.70 7.93 13.52
C CYS A 117 -44.05 9.41 13.73
N ILE A 118 -43.06 10.22 14.12
CA ILE A 118 -43.24 11.67 14.28
C ILE A 118 -43.43 12.32 12.91
N TYR A 119 -44.50 13.11 12.78
CA TYR A 119 -44.71 14.04 11.67
C TYR A 119 -44.20 15.44 12.06
N PRO A 120 -43.68 16.24 11.13
CA PRO A 120 -43.44 17.66 11.40
C PRO A 120 -44.74 18.37 11.74
N GLU A 121 -44.70 19.23 12.76
CA GLU A 121 -45.79 20.17 13.05
C GLU A 121 -45.77 21.32 12.03
N PRO A 122 -46.94 21.87 11.64
CA PRO A 122 -47.00 23.04 10.77
C PRO A 122 -46.58 24.30 11.56
N PRO A 123 -45.67 25.15 11.03
CA PRO A 123 -45.29 26.37 11.72
C PRO A 123 -46.47 27.34 11.81
N VAL A 124 -46.73 27.87 13.00
CA VAL A 124 -47.79 28.86 13.24
C VAL A 124 -47.43 30.21 12.62
N PRO A 125 -48.29 30.80 11.77
CA PRO A 125 -48.00 32.09 11.14
C PRO A 125 -48.18 33.24 12.15
N LYS A 126 -47.09 33.98 12.43
CA LYS A 126 -47.16 35.24 13.19
C LYS A 126 -47.18 36.42 12.21
N GLY A 127 -48.35 37.03 12.06
CA GLY A 127 -48.51 38.32 11.37
C GLY A 127 -48.01 39.49 12.20
N SER A 128 -47.96 40.67 11.58
CA SER A 128 -47.27 41.85 12.09
C SER A 128 -48.18 42.94 12.67
N ILE A 129 -47.74 43.53 13.78
CA ILE A 129 -47.86 44.97 14.15
C ILE A 129 -49.19 45.51 14.76
N SER A 130 -48.98 46.36 15.77
CA SER A 130 -49.80 47.47 16.32
C SER A 130 -50.84 47.27 17.45
N GLN A 131 -50.51 47.92 18.58
CA GLN A 131 -51.39 48.77 19.42
C GLN A 131 -52.45 48.06 20.30
N THR A 132 -52.84 48.54 21.51
CA THR A 132 -52.60 49.85 22.17
C THR A 132 -52.66 49.77 23.72
N ALA A 133 -51.98 50.70 24.40
CA ALA A 133 -52.37 51.40 25.65
C ALA A 133 -52.58 50.68 27.03
N THR A 134 -51.96 51.29 28.08
CA THR A 134 -52.47 51.47 29.48
C THR A 134 -52.62 50.23 30.41
N THR A 135 -52.40 50.24 31.75
CA THR A 135 -51.85 51.25 32.72
C THR A 135 -51.51 50.60 34.08
N HIS A 136 -50.48 51.12 34.78
CA HIS A 136 -50.20 50.97 36.24
C HIS A 136 -49.91 49.52 36.77
N LYS A 137 -49.32 49.27 37.95
CA LYS A 137 -48.89 50.11 39.09
C LYS A 137 -47.73 49.46 39.89
N GLU A 138 -46.94 50.26 40.62
CA GLU A 138 -46.26 49.96 41.92
C GLU A 138 -45.25 48.78 42.04
N THR A 139 -43.94 49.07 42.25
CA THR A 139 -43.15 49.03 43.52
C THR A 139 -42.82 47.63 44.11
N SER A 140 -41.63 47.33 44.64
CA SER A 140 -40.38 48.11 44.84
C SER A 140 -39.17 47.21 45.17
N ALA A 141 -37.97 47.61 44.72
CA ALA A 141 -36.64 47.44 45.35
C ALA A 141 -36.11 45.98 45.67
N THR A 142 -34.81 45.71 45.87
CA THR A 142 -33.62 46.61 45.97
C THR A 142 -32.35 45.95 45.40
N GLN A 143 -31.63 46.72 44.56
CA GLN A 143 -30.17 46.81 44.31
C GLN A 143 -29.18 45.75 44.88
N GLN A 144 -28.22 45.35 44.03
CA GLN A 144 -26.76 45.62 44.11
C GLN A 144 -26.02 44.83 42.99
N ALA A 145 -24.97 45.29 42.32
CA ALA A 145 -24.42 46.65 42.08
C ALA A 145 -23.56 46.63 40.78
N SER A 146 -23.24 47.81 40.22
CA SER A 146 -22.38 48.04 39.03
C SER A 146 -21.14 48.89 39.44
N PRO A 147 -20.17 49.25 38.55
CA PRO A 147 -19.96 48.92 37.13
C PRO A 147 -18.70 48.01 36.98
N ASP A 148 -17.63 48.17 36.17
CA ASP A 148 -17.10 49.14 35.18
C ASP A 148 -16.01 48.43 34.32
N SER A 149 -15.45 48.89 33.19
CA SER A 149 -15.54 50.17 32.44
C SER A 149 -15.60 49.90 30.91
N SER A 150 -15.98 50.90 30.11
CA SER A 150 -16.01 50.89 28.64
C SER A 150 -14.90 51.76 28.01
N ASN A 151 -14.64 51.58 26.69
CA ASN A 151 -14.75 52.63 25.65
C ASN A 151 -14.09 52.23 24.32
N ASP A 152 -14.92 51.76 23.39
CA ASP A 152 -15.14 52.25 22.02
C ASP A 152 -14.05 53.05 21.26
N ALA A 153 -13.84 52.65 20.00
CA ALA A 153 -13.66 53.55 18.85
C ALA A 153 -14.25 52.87 17.58
N GLU A 154 -14.82 53.64 16.65
CA GLU A 154 -15.58 53.14 15.49
C GLU A 154 -14.78 53.23 14.18
N ASP A 155 -14.92 52.21 13.31
CA ASP A 155 -14.78 52.16 11.83
C ASP A 155 -14.72 50.67 11.41
N GLY A 156 -15.18 50.18 10.26
CA GLY A 156 -15.95 50.81 9.18
C GLY A 156 -16.06 49.84 7.96
N GLU A 157 -17.29 49.66 7.45
CA GLU A 157 -17.67 49.09 6.13
C GLU A 157 -17.44 47.57 5.77
N GLU A 158 -18.58 46.93 5.45
CA GLU A 158 -18.88 45.94 4.38
C GLU A 158 -18.26 44.51 4.32
N ASP A 159 -19.08 43.52 4.70
CA ASP A 159 -19.09 42.14 4.18
C ASP A 159 -19.75 42.05 2.79
N PRO A 160 -19.30 41.13 1.92
CA PRO A 160 -20.22 40.42 1.03
C PRO A 160 -20.09 38.87 1.07
N GLU A 161 -21.23 38.21 1.22
CA GLU A 161 -21.40 36.74 1.14
C GLU A 161 -20.96 36.14 -0.22
N PRO A 162 -20.58 34.85 -0.26
CA PRO A 162 -19.99 34.22 -1.44
C PRO A 162 -21.01 33.99 -2.58
N ALA A 163 -20.62 34.39 -3.80
CA ALA A 163 -21.38 34.10 -5.01
C ALA A 163 -21.35 32.59 -5.36
N GLY A 164 -22.49 32.07 -5.84
CA GLY A 164 -22.64 30.67 -6.22
C GLY A 164 -21.90 30.31 -7.53
N LEU A 165 -21.52 29.04 -7.65
CA LEU A 165 -20.91 28.49 -8.86
C LEU A 165 -21.94 28.35 -9.99
N ASP A 166 -21.59 28.86 -11.16
CA ASP A 166 -22.41 28.73 -12.37
C ASP A 166 -22.37 27.31 -12.97
N THR A 167 -23.38 26.99 -13.79
CA THR A 167 -23.54 25.65 -14.37
C THR A 167 -22.73 25.51 -15.66
N ILE A 168 -21.79 24.55 -15.68
CA ILE A 168 -21.06 24.17 -16.89
C ILE A 168 -22.04 23.54 -17.90
N ILE A 169 -21.92 23.94 -19.16
CA ILE A 169 -22.70 23.39 -20.29
C ILE A 169 -21.87 22.27 -20.93
N ASP A 170 -22.48 21.12 -21.15
CA ASP A 170 -21.90 20.03 -21.93
C ASP A 170 -21.90 20.40 -23.43
N GLU A 171 -20.77 20.25 -24.12
CA GLU A 171 -20.69 20.34 -25.59
C GLU A 171 -20.64 18.93 -26.21
N ASP A 172 -21.54 18.66 -27.15
CA ASP A 172 -21.72 17.35 -27.80
C ASP A 172 -20.60 17.02 -28.82
N GLU A 173 -20.40 15.73 -29.08
CA GLU A 173 -19.48 15.23 -30.11
C GLU A 173 -19.93 15.64 -31.54
N GLY A 174 -18.97 16.00 -32.40
CA GLY A 174 -19.21 16.37 -33.80
C GLY A 174 -18.21 15.69 -34.75
N ASP A 175 -18.72 15.16 -35.86
CA ASP A 175 -18.01 14.28 -36.80
C ASP A 175 -16.88 14.95 -37.63
N GLU A 176 -16.08 14.09 -38.27
CA GLU A 176 -14.97 14.46 -39.18
C GLU A 176 -15.41 15.28 -40.41
N GLU A 177 -14.57 16.23 -40.85
CA GLU A 177 -14.38 16.44 -42.29
C GLU A 177 -12.95 16.92 -42.63
N SER A 178 -12.39 16.43 -43.74
CA SER A 178 -10.97 16.62 -44.09
C SER A 178 -10.73 17.80 -45.04
N TYR A 179 -9.73 18.64 -44.78
CA TYR A 179 -9.23 19.61 -45.78
C TYR A 179 -7.71 19.63 -45.90
N GLN A 180 -7.21 19.02 -46.98
CA GLN A 180 -5.84 19.25 -47.46
C GLN A 180 -5.69 20.70 -47.95
N ARG A 181 -4.68 21.44 -47.47
CA ARG A 181 -4.08 22.55 -48.23
C ARG A 181 -2.57 22.56 -48.08
N GLN A 182 -1.89 22.25 -49.18
CA GLN A 182 -0.50 22.63 -49.42
C GLN A 182 -0.44 24.16 -49.57
N PHE A 183 0.63 24.81 -49.12
CA PHE A 183 1.27 25.90 -49.85
C PHE A 183 2.76 26.01 -49.46
N ALA A 184 3.56 26.55 -50.37
CA ALA A 184 5.01 26.67 -50.20
C ALA A 184 5.41 27.88 -49.33
N GLY A 185 6.59 27.83 -48.72
CA GLY A 185 7.16 28.96 -47.99
C GLY A 185 7.78 30.03 -48.90
N PRO A 186 8.56 30.95 -48.32
CA PRO A 186 9.83 31.27 -48.95
C PRO A 186 11.02 31.22 -47.98
N THR A 187 12.17 30.84 -48.50
CA THR A 187 13.47 30.88 -47.81
C THR A 187 14.10 32.28 -47.84
N ARG A 188 14.79 32.67 -46.76
CA ARG A 188 15.86 33.69 -46.79
C ARG A 188 16.97 33.30 -45.82
N SER A 189 18.21 33.71 -46.12
CA SER A 189 19.42 33.25 -45.44
C SER A 189 20.41 34.38 -45.18
N SER A 190 21.10 34.33 -44.04
CA SER A 190 22.38 35.00 -43.70
C SER A 190 22.89 34.30 -42.42
N THR A 191 24.11 33.74 -42.26
CA THR A 191 25.51 34.21 -42.46
C THR A 191 25.86 35.43 -41.59
N THR A 192 26.87 35.46 -40.71
CA THR A 192 27.92 34.48 -40.27
C THR A 192 27.91 34.39 -38.72
N SER A 193 28.79 33.75 -37.93
CA SER A 193 30.16 33.16 -38.04
C SER A 193 30.26 31.99 -37.02
N SER A 194 31.16 30.99 -37.03
CA SER A 194 32.58 30.78 -37.43
C SER A 194 33.62 30.92 -36.30
N PHE A 195 33.90 29.82 -35.60
CA PHE A 195 35.24 29.47 -35.06
C PHE A 195 35.50 27.97 -35.23
N ASN A 196 36.78 27.58 -35.33
CA ASN A 196 37.24 26.21 -35.64
C ASN A 196 38.16 25.65 -34.55
N LEU A 197 38.15 24.32 -34.39
CA LEU A 197 39.34 23.43 -34.41
C LEU A 197 38.80 21.99 -34.62
N GLN A 198 38.91 21.40 -35.80
CA GLN A 198 40.02 20.59 -36.35
C GLN A 198 40.35 19.28 -35.61
N ARG A 199 40.81 18.17 -36.24
CA ARG A 199 40.61 17.56 -37.59
C ARG A 199 41.52 16.32 -37.74
N ALA A 200 40.96 15.11 -37.87
CA ALA A 200 41.56 13.97 -38.59
C ALA A 200 40.55 12.80 -38.73
N GLY A 201 40.50 12.03 -39.82
CA GLY A 201 41.14 12.23 -41.12
C GLY A 201 41.23 10.99 -42.01
N GLY A 202 40.30 10.83 -42.97
CA GLY A 202 40.35 9.79 -44.02
C GLY A 202 39.72 8.43 -43.65
N THR A 203 39.25 7.60 -44.59
CA THR A 203 39.13 7.80 -46.06
C THR A 203 37.96 6.96 -46.61
N ARG A 204 37.37 7.38 -47.75
CA ARG A 204 36.27 6.66 -48.44
C ARG A 204 36.78 5.84 -49.63
N GLN A 205 36.21 4.66 -49.84
CA GLN A 205 35.72 4.08 -51.11
C GLN A 205 35.01 2.75 -50.76
N SER A 206 33.81 2.35 -51.24
CA SER A 206 33.05 2.56 -52.50
C SER A 206 33.33 1.51 -53.59
N SER A 207 32.40 0.55 -53.68
CA SER A 207 31.99 -0.21 -54.88
C SER A 207 32.98 -1.19 -55.54
N GLU A 208 32.57 -2.46 -55.72
CA GLU A 208 31.99 -3.02 -56.98
C GLU A 208 31.80 -4.55 -56.90
N THR A 209 30.90 -5.12 -57.71
CA THR A 209 30.62 -6.57 -57.80
C THR A 209 30.47 -7.08 -59.24
N PRO A 210 31.24 -8.11 -59.62
CA PRO A 210 30.85 -9.06 -60.68
C PRO A 210 31.28 -10.53 -60.42
N SER A 211 30.76 -11.58 -61.08
CA SER A 211 29.41 -11.87 -61.61
C SER A 211 29.33 -13.34 -62.10
N TYR A 212 28.25 -14.08 -61.80
CA TYR A 212 27.92 -15.46 -62.28
C TYR A 212 28.91 -16.57 -61.81
N GLU A 213 28.63 -17.88 -61.72
CA GLU A 213 27.41 -18.75 -61.67
C GLU A 213 27.79 -20.03 -60.85
N GLY A 214 26.96 -21.05 -60.55
CA GLY A 214 25.56 -21.32 -60.92
C GLY A 214 25.09 -22.78 -60.70
N ALA A 215 23.86 -23.07 -61.13
CA ALA A 215 23.21 -24.37 -61.43
C ALA A 215 23.13 -25.56 -60.40
N LYS A 216 21.88 -26.08 -60.26
CA LYS A 216 21.46 -27.50 -60.01
C LYS A 216 21.44 -28.13 -58.60
N SER A 217 20.38 -27.79 -57.87
CA SER A 217 19.36 -28.71 -57.32
C SER A 217 19.59 -30.24 -57.25
N ALA A 218 19.30 -30.85 -56.09
CA ALA A 218 18.61 -32.14 -55.99
C ALA A 218 17.94 -32.33 -54.60
N SER A 219 16.64 -32.64 -54.59
CA SER A 219 15.90 -33.18 -53.43
C SER A 219 15.16 -34.45 -53.84
N PRO A 220 14.99 -35.43 -52.94
CA PRO A 220 13.87 -36.36 -52.98
C PRO A 220 12.88 -36.09 -51.82
N SER A 221 11.62 -36.48 -52.03
CA SER A 221 10.51 -36.30 -51.06
C SER A 221 9.63 -37.56 -51.00
N ALA A 222 8.65 -37.55 -50.08
CA ALA A 222 7.71 -38.62 -49.72
C ALA A 222 8.23 -39.60 -48.64
N SER A 223 7.41 -40.14 -47.73
CA SER A 223 5.93 -40.25 -47.79
C SER A 223 5.17 -39.74 -46.56
N ILE A 224 3.88 -39.48 -46.81
CA ILE A 224 2.85 -38.94 -45.92
C ILE A 224 2.60 -39.81 -44.67
N GLY A 225 2.35 -39.15 -43.53
CA GLY A 225 1.66 -39.73 -42.37
C GLY A 225 0.77 -38.67 -41.71
N THR A 226 -0.54 -38.74 -41.89
CA THR A 226 -1.50 -37.74 -41.36
C THR A 226 -1.90 -38.06 -39.92
N SER A 227 -1.58 -37.17 -38.99
CA SER A 227 -2.17 -37.13 -37.64
C SER A 227 -2.21 -35.69 -37.16
N SER A 228 -3.31 -35.29 -36.53
CA SER A 228 -3.57 -33.92 -36.11
C SER A 228 -2.68 -33.50 -34.94
N SER A 229 -2.08 -32.32 -35.02
CA SER A 229 -1.48 -31.61 -33.89
C SER A 229 -1.73 -30.11 -34.09
N GLN A 230 -2.20 -29.44 -33.04
CA GLN A 230 -2.56 -28.03 -33.12
C GLN A 230 -1.28 -27.17 -33.15
N ALA A 231 -1.26 -26.15 -34.01
CA ALA A 231 -0.13 -25.24 -34.09
C ALA A 231 -0.06 -24.38 -32.82
N THR A 232 0.93 -24.64 -31.97
CA THR A 232 1.27 -23.73 -30.86
C THR A 232 1.76 -22.42 -31.45
N THR A 233 0.97 -21.36 -31.34
CA THR A 233 1.39 -20.02 -31.74
C THR A 233 2.51 -19.55 -30.82
N THR A 234 3.75 -19.59 -31.30
CA THR A 234 4.89 -18.98 -30.61
C THR A 234 4.61 -17.50 -30.42
N TYR A 235 4.42 -17.07 -29.18
CA TYR A 235 4.32 -15.65 -28.84
C TYR A 235 5.69 -15.00 -29.11
N MET A 236 5.82 -14.33 -30.25
CA MET A 236 6.88 -13.34 -30.41
C MET A 236 6.57 -12.18 -29.47
N MET A 237 7.38 -12.07 -28.41
CA MET A 237 7.35 -10.90 -27.53
C MET A 237 7.65 -9.64 -28.34
N PRO A 238 7.07 -8.47 -27.99
CA PRO A 238 7.58 -7.19 -28.45
C PRO A 238 9.07 -7.09 -28.13
N ASP A 239 9.87 -6.61 -29.07
CA ASP A 239 11.33 -6.67 -28.97
C ASP A 239 11.87 -5.67 -27.94
N LEU A 240 12.02 -6.15 -26.70
CA LEU A 240 12.55 -5.39 -25.56
C LEU A 240 14.01 -4.95 -25.77
N THR A 241 14.72 -5.42 -26.81
CA THR A 241 16.07 -4.96 -27.12
C THR A 241 16.10 -3.59 -27.83
N VAL A 242 14.95 -3.09 -28.31
CA VAL A 242 14.87 -1.87 -29.14
C VAL A 242 14.90 -0.57 -28.32
N LEU A 243 14.68 -0.62 -27.01
CA LEU A 243 14.95 0.53 -26.14
C LEU A 243 16.45 0.64 -25.88
N SER A 244 17.08 1.67 -26.46
CA SER A 244 18.46 2.05 -26.15
C SER A 244 18.53 2.62 -24.73
N LEU A 245 18.75 1.73 -23.74
CA LEU A 245 18.72 1.99 -22.31
C LEU A 245 19.90 2.82 -21.77
N SER A 246 20.60 3.57 -22.62
CA SER A 246 21.84 4.29 -22.32
C SER A 246 21.69 5.80 -22.20
N GLY A 247 20.48 6.30 -21.88
CA GLY A 247 20.23 7.73 -21.68
C GLY A 247 18.90 8.04 -21.00
N HIS A 248 18.85 9.15 -20.28
CA HIS A 248 17.60 9.77 -19.83
C HIS A 248 16.79 10.21 -21.05
N ALA A 249 15.50 9.85 -21.11
CA ALA A 249 14.62 10.30 -22.18
C ALA A 249 14.26 11.79 -22.06
N ASP A 250 14.04 12.46 -23.19
CA ASP A 250 13.69 13.87 -23.23
C ASP A 250 12.22 14.11 -22.86
N TRP A 251 11.98 14.54 -21.62
CA TRP A 251 10.67 15.00 -21.14
C TRP A 251 10.45 16.52 -21.25
N SER A 252 11.28 17.26 -21.99
CA SER A 252 11.11 18.72 -22.20
C SER A 252 9.75 19.09 -22.80
N HIS A 253 9.14 18.17 -23.55
CA HIS A 253 7.83 18.28 -24.17
C HIS A 253 6.64 18.22 -23.19
N LEU A 254 6.83 17.72 -21.96
CA LEU A 254 5.75 17.61 -20.97
C LEU A 254 5.35 18.98 -20.37
N PRO A 255 4.13 19.12 -19.82
CA PRO A 255 3.74 20.25 -18.99
C PRO A 255 4.74 20.56 -17.86
N PRO A 256 4.97 21.85 -17.49
CA PRO A 256 6.05 22.24 -16.57
C PRO A 256 5.98 21.61 -15.17
N ASP A 257 4.77 21.33 -14.67
CA ASP A 257 4.53 20.67 -13.40
C ASP A 257 4.99 19.21 -13.42
N LEU A 258 4.61 18.45 -14.47
CA LEU A 258 5.05 17.06 -14.63
C LEU A 258 6.57 16.96 -14.76
N ARG A 259 7.20 17.88 -15.51
CA ARG A 259 8.67 17.96 -15.62
C ARG A 259 9.31 18.14 -14.25
N GLN A 260 8.90 19.15 -13.48
CA GLN A 260 9.48 19.44 -12.16
C GLN A 260 9.36 18.26 -11.19
N HIS A 261 8.31 17.43 -11.30
CA HIS A 261 8.17 16.22 -10.51
C HIS A 261 9.01 15.04 -11.03
N LEU A 262 9.21 14.88 -12.35
CA LEU A 262 10.16 13.90 -12.91
C LEU A 262 11.62 14.27 -12.64
N ASP A 263 11.97 15.55 -12.70
CA ASP A 263 13.28 16.08 -12.34
C ASP A 263 13.58 15.75 -10.87
N TYR A 264 12.65 16.11 -9.96
CA TYR A 264 12.74 15.74 -8.54
C TYR A 264 12.88 14.22 -8.35
N PHE A 265 12.10 13.42 -9.09
CA PHE A 265 12.16 11.96 -9.02
C PHE A 265 13.57 11.42 -9.32
N CYS A 266 14.17 11.85 -10.43
CA CYS A 266 15.48 11.35 -10.89
C CYS A 266 16.68 11.86 -10.05
N GLU A 267 16.47 12.90 -9.24
CA GLU A 267 17.45 13.48 -8.31
C GLU A 267 17.30 13.01 -6.85
N ASN A 268 16.10 12.60 -6.43
CA ASN A 268 15.77 12.37 -5.02
C ASN A 268 15.26 10.96 -4.71
N VAL A 269 14.52 10.34 -5.63
CA VAL A 269 14.03 8.98 -5.47
C VAL A 269 15.12 7.99 -5.88
N THR A 270 15.19 6.88 -5.17
CA THR A 270 16.23 5.85 -5.27
C THR A 270 15.58 4.47 -5.12
N HIS A 271 16.28 3.41 -5.46
CA HIS A 271 15.82 2.03 -5.26
C HIS A 271 15.52 1.70 -3.78
N TYR A 272 16.19 2.36 -2.83
CA TYR A 272 15.88 2.24 -1.40
C TYR A 272 14.48 2.74 -1.03
N HIS A 273 13.93 3.73 -1.75
CA HIS A 273 12.55 4.19 -1.55
C HIS A 273 11.52 3.13 -1.99
N TYR A 274 11.90 2.17 -2.84
CA TYR A 274 11.08 1.00 -3.18
C TYR A 274 11.40 -0.23 -2.30
N CYS A 275 12.25 -0.03 -1.28
CA CYS A 275 12.82 -1.04 -0.40
C CYS A 275 13.59 -2.14 -1.14
N MET A 276 14.28 -1.78 -2.24
CA MET A 276 15.21 -2.66 -2.95
C MET A 276 16.65 -2.39 -2.49
N LEU A 277 17.49 -3.43 -2.40
CA LEU A 277 18.88 -3.30 -1.92
C LEU A 277 19.86 -2.80 -2.98
N THR A 278 19.64 -3.14 -4.26
CA THR A 278 20.48 -2.72 -5.39
C THR A 278 19.63 -2.24 -6.58
N ASP A 279 20.24 -1.50 -7.50
CA ASP A 279 19.68 -1.18 -8.81
C ASP A 279 20.80 -0.95 -9.85
N ALA A 280 21.63 -1.98 -10.07
CA ALA A 280 22.83 -1.88 -10.91
C ALA A 280 22.56 -1.62 -12.42
N TYR A 281 21.28 -1.61 -12.83
CA TYR A 281 20.85 -1.32 -14.20
C TYR A 281 20.00 -0.03 -14.29
N GLU A 282 19.97 0.79 -13.22
CA GLU A 282 19.16 2.01 -13.10
C GLU A 282 17.69 1.82 -13.54
N VAL A 283 17.07 0.72 -13.11
CA VAL A 283 15.67 0.40 -13.39
C VAL A 283 14.73 1.49 -12.86
N PHE A 284 14.98 2.03 -11.67
CA PHE A 284 14.14 3.11 -11.14
C PHE A 284 14.51 4.47 -11.72
N ARG A 285 15.79 4.73 -12.01
CA ARG A 285 16.29 6.06 -12.39
C ARG A 285 16.30 6.33 -13.91
N VAL A 286 16.32 5.28 -14.73
CA VAL A 286 16.33 5.37 -16.20
C VAL A 286 15.18 4.58 -16.81
N MET A 287 15.01 3.29 -16.48
CA MET A 287 13.99 2.47 -17.17
C MET A 287 12.56 2.92 -16.84
N LEU A 288 12.23 3.12 -15.56
CA LEU A 288 10.89 3.45 -15.11
C LEU A 288 10.39 4.80 -15.67
N PRO A 289 11.17 5.91 -15.67
CA PRO A 289 10.83 7.14 -16.41
C PRO A 289 10.66 6.89 -17.92
N ASN A 290 11.53 6.10 -18.55
CA ASN A 290 11.44 5.83 -19.99
C ASN A 290 10.18 5.02 -20.36
N PHE A 291 9.68 4.13 -19.50
CA PHE A 291 8.37 3.50 -19.64
C PHE A 291 7.20 4.44 -19.29
N ALA A 292 7.40 5.35 -18.33
CA ALA A 292 6.39 6.32 -17.91
C ALA A 292 5.99 7.28 -19.04
N LEU A 293 6.97 7.81 -19.79
CA LEU A 293 6.70 8.66 -20.96
C LEU A 293 5.90 7.96 -22.08
N GLN A 294 5.84 6.63 -22.09
CA GLN A 294 5.10 5.82 -23.05
C GLN A 294 3.70 5.41 -22.54
N ASN A 295 3.33 5.77 -21.31
CA ASN A 295 2.06 5.38 -20.70
C ASN A 295 1.58 6.41 -19.66
N GLU A 296 0.52 7.17 -19.96
CA GLU A 296 0.03 8.22 -19.06
C GLU A 296 -0.30 7.72 -17.64
N ALA A 297 -0.85 6.52 -17.48
CA ALA A 297 -1.19 6.00 -16.15
C ALA A 297 0.09 5.81 -15.31
N LEU A 298 1.16 5.26 -15.92
CA LEU A 298 2.46 5.14 -15.28
C LEU A 298 3.12 6.51 -15.02
N LEU A 299 3.03 7.45 -15.97
CA LEU A 299 3.50 8.83 -15.79
C LEU A 299 2.87 9.50 -14.57
N TYR A 300 1.55 9.44 -14.45
CA TYR A 300 0.84 10.02 -13.31
C TYR A 300 1.05 9.26 -12.01
N ALA A 301 1.40 7.96 -12.05
CA ALA A 301 1.80 7.21 -10.87
C ALA A 301 3.19 7.63 -10.35
N VAL A 302 4.18 7.71 -11.24
CA VAL A 302 5.56 8.14 -10.90
C VAL A 302 5.58 9.60 -10.46
N VAL A 303 4.92 10.50 -11.20
CA VAL A 303 4.75 11.91 -10.82
C VAL A 303 3.97 12.04 -9.50
N GLY A 304 2.95 11.21 -9.26
CA GLY A 304 2.21 11.21 -8.00
C GLY A 304 3.06 10.85 -6.78
N PHE A 305 3.94 9.85 -6.90
CA PHE A 305 4.89 9.47 -5.84
C PHE A 305 5.96 10.55 -5.61
N ALA A 306 6.49 11.13 -6.68
CA ALA A 306 7.46 12.24 -6.61
C ALA A 306 6.84 13.51 -6.00
N ALA A 307 5.60 13.83 -6.39
CA ALA A 307 4.83 14.92 -5.80
C ALA A 307 4.60 14.69 -4.31
N TYR A 308 4.17 13.49 -3.91
CA TYR A 308 3.94 13.14 -2.50
C TYR A 308 5.17 13.41 -1.62
N GLN A 309 6.33 12.88 -1.99
CA GLN A 309 7.58 13.11 -1.23
C GLN A 309 7.96 14.60 -1.15
N ARG A 310 7.81 15.33 -2.25
CA ARG A 310 8.09 16.77 -2.29
C ARG A 310 7.10 17.59 -1.46
N THR A 311 5.81 17.25 -1.48
CA THR A 311 4.75 17.93 -0.71
C THR A 311 4.96 17.78 0.80
N LEU A 312 5.51 16.64 1.25
CA LEU A 312 5.89 16.45 2.66
C LEU A 312 7.09 17.31 3.10
N GLN A 313 7.93 17.75 2.17
CA GLN A 313 9.07 18.64 2.42
C GLN A 313 8.69 20.13 2.37
N ASP A 314 7.50 20.48 1.87
CA ASP A 314 6.99 21.85 1.86
C ASP A 314 6.18 22.13 3.15
N PRO A 315 6.56 23.11 3.99
CA PRO A 315 5.77 23.53 5.16
C PRO A 315 4.33 23.93 4.85
N ASN A 316 4.03 24.28 3.59
CA ASN A 316 2.72 24.72 3.10
C ASN A 316 2.02 23.66 2.22
N GLY A 317 2.61 22.47 2.08
CA GLY A 317 2.13 21.42 1.17
C GLY A 317 0.70 20.95 1.48
N LYS A 318 -0.05 20.62 0.42
CA LYS A 318 -1.47 20.24 0.50
C LYS A 318 -1.73 18.88 -0.13
N MET A 319 -2.76 18.18 0.36
CA MET A 319 -3.18 16.88 -0.19
C MET A 319 -3.41 16.91 -1.71
N GLU A 320 -3.98 18.02 -2.20
CA GLU A 320 -4.25 18.25 -3.63
C GLU A 320 -2.99 18.19 -4.51
N ASP A 321 -1.83 18.58 -3.98
CA ASP A 321 -0.58 18.71 -4.76
C ASP A 321 -0.12 17.37 -5.34
N PHE A 322 -0.38 16.26 -4.64
CA PHE A 322 -0.06 14.91 -5.10
C PHE A 322 -1.31 14.07 -5.47
N LEU A 323 -2.43 14.22 -4.74
CA LEU A 323 -3.63 13.42 -4.99
C LEU A 323 -4.19 13.62 -6.39
N LYS A 324 -4.05 14.80 -7.00
CA LYS A 324 -4.49 15.06 -8.38
C LYS A 324 -3.84 14.12 -9.39
N TYR A 325 -2.55 13.81 -9.22
CA TYR A 325 -1.81 12.90 -10.10
C TYR A 325 -2.14 11.44 -9.79
N TYR A 326 -2.15 11.07 -8.51
CA TYR A 326 -2.55 9.72 -8.06
C TYR A 326 -3.94 9.33 -8.60
N ASN A 327 -4.94 10.21 -8.42
CA ASN A 327 -6.30 10.00 -8.90
C ASN A 327 -6.35 9.91 -10.44
N LYS A 328 -5.60 10.75 -11.18
CA LYS A 328 -5.55 10.65 -12.65
C LYS A 328 -4.95 9.31 -13.10
N SER A 329 -3.89 8.81 -12.45
CA SER A 329 -3.34 7.48 -12.70
C SER A 329 -4.38 6.38 -12.50
N VAL A 330 -5.07 6.37 -11.34
CA VAL A 330 -6.12 5.37 -11.04
C VAL A 330 -7.27 5.43 -12.05
N ILE A 331 -7.71 6.61 -12.48
CA ILE A 331 -8.75 6.79 -13.50
C ILE A 331 -8.31 6.25 -14.87
N LEU A 332 -7.07 6.54 -15.29
CA LEU A 332 -6.52 6.04 -16.55
C LEU A 332 -6.38 4.51 -16.55
N LEU A 333 -5.87 3.94 -15.44
CA LEU A 333 -5.79 2.49 -15.24
C LEU A 333 -7.18 1.83 -15.26
N LEU A 334 -8.16 2.40 -14.56
CA LEU A 334 -9.56 1.96 -14.61
C LEU A 334 -10.11 1.94 -16.04
N ASN A 335 -9.83 2.98 -16.83
CA ASN A 335 -10.34 3.09 -18.19
C ASN A 335 -9.64 2.11 -19.17
N SER A 336 -8.34 1.86 -18.99
CA SER A 336 -7.62 0.78 -19.69
C SER A 336 -8.24 -0.60 -19.41
N LEU A 337 -8.54 -0.89 -18.15
CA LEU A 337 -9.19 -2.14 -17.73
C LEU A 337 -10.63 -2.28 -18.25
N LYS A 338 -11.43 -1.20 -18.25
CA LYS A 338 -12.79 -1.18 -18.85
C LYS A 338 -12.77 -1.54 -20.33
N ARG A 339 -11.80 -1.00 -21.08
CA ARG A 339 -11.60 -1.28 -22.51
C ARG A 339 -11.03 -2.68 -22.79
N LYS A 340 -10.71 -3.46 -21.74
CA LYS A 340 -10.13 -4.82 -21.82
C LYS A 340 -8.85 -4.85 -22.67
N GLU A 341 -8.04 -3.81 -22.53
CA GLU A 341 -6.71 -3.74 -23.14
C GLU A 341 -5.83 -4.91 -22.66
N LYS A 342 -4.96 -5.40 -23.55
CA LYS A 342 -4.00 -6.44 -23.18
C LYS A 342 -3.06 -5.90 -22.10
N HIS A 343 -2.91 -6.63 -21.00
CA HIS A 343 -1.98 -6.28 -19.95
C HIS A 343 -0.56 -6.15 -20.51
N SER A 344 0.08 -5.02 -20.24
CA SER A 344 1.42 -4.67 -20.72
C SER A 344 2.38 -4.51 -19.54
N ILE A 345 3.68 -4.47 -19.83
CA ILE A 345 4.70 -4.18 -18.82
C ILE A 345 4.44 -2.81 -18.17
N SER A 346 4.07 -1.79 -18.95
CA SER A 346 3.70 -0.47 -18.40
C SER A 346 2.47 -0.54 -17.49
N THR A 347 1.48 -1.40 -17.80
CA THR A 347 0.32 -1.64 -16.93
C THR A 347 0.74 -2.26 -15.61
N LEU A 348 1.61 -3.28 -15.63
CA LEU A 348 2.14 -3.93 -14.42
C LEU A 348 2.98 -2.94 -13.58
N LEU A 349 3.85 -2.16 -14.21
CA LEU A 349 4.61 -1.10 -13.53
C LEU A 349 3.70 -0.04 -12.90
N THR A 350 2.57 0.31 -13.54
CA THR A 350 1.57 1.22 -12.95
C THR A 350 0.96 0.61 -11.69
N VAL A 351 0.60 -0.67 -11.71
CA VAL A 351 0.04 -1.37 -10.55
C VAL A 351 1.05 -1.45 -9.39
N LEU A 352 2.34 -1.72 -9.68
CA LEU A 352 3.42 -1.76 -8.67
C LEU A 352 3.77 -0.37 -8.12
N GLN A 353 3.74 0.67 -8.96
CA GLN A 353 3.95 2.06 -8.51
C GLN A 353 2.79 2.54 -7.63
N LEU A 354 1.55 2.20 -7.97
CA LEU A 354 0.39 2.47 -7.12
C LEU A 354 0.46 1.68 -5.81
N ALA A 355 0.82 0.39 -5.84
CA ALA A 355 1.05 -0.42 -4.64
C ALA A 355 2.07 0.25 -3.68
N THR A 356 3.14 0.82 -4.23
CA THR A 356 4.17 1.52 -3.43
C THR A 356 3.64 2.83 -2.81
N ILE A 357 2.74 3.54 -3.48
CA ILE A 357 2.06 4.71 -2.89
C ILE A 357 1.14 4.27 -1.74
N GLU A 358 0.36 3.20 -1.93
CA GLU A 358 -0.54 2.67 -0.89
C GLU A 358 0.24 2.14 0.33
N GLU A 359 1.43 1.57 0.12
CA GLU A 359 2.35 1.18 1.19
C GLU A 359 2.83 2.39 2.00
N TYR A 360 3.29 3.47 1.34
CA TYR A 360 3.69 4.71 2.00
C TYR A 360 2.53 5.39 2.74
N LEU A 361 1.30 5.28 2.23
CA LEU A 361 0.09 5.76 2.91
C LEU A 361 -0.37 4.83 4.06
N GLY A 362 0.24 3.67 4.27
CA GLY A 362 -0.20 2.69 5.26
C GLY A 362 -1.55 2.01 4.94
N ASP A 363 -2.00 2.07 3.68
CA ASP A 363 -3.24 1.46 3.20
C ASP A 363 -2.99 0.01 2.73
N TRP A 364 -2.79 -0.88 3.73
CA TRP A 364 -2.58 -2.31 3.51
C TRP A 364 -3.71 -2.99 2.74
N ILE A 365 -4.92 -2.46 2.86
CA ILE A 365 -6.11 -3.02 2.24
C ILE A 365 -6.05 -2.86 0.73
N ASN A 366 -5.66 -1.67 0.28
CA ASN A 366 -5.56 -1.38 -1.13
C ASN A 366 -4.23 -1.88 -1.71
N LEU A 367 -3.12 -1.82 -0.96
CA LEU A 367 -1.88 -2.54 -1.29
C LEU A 367 -2.12 -4.03 -1.60
N MET A 368 -2.88 -4.76 -0.77
CA MET A 368 -3.22 -6.17 -1.02
C MET A 368 -4.04 -6.38 -2.30
N GLY A 369 -4.88 -5.43 -2.73
CA GLY A 369 -5.61 -5.52 -3.99
C GLY A 369 -4.74 -5.22 -5.21
N HIS A 370 -3.83 -4.26 -5.10
CA HIS A 370 -2.80 -4.02 -6.12
C HIS A 370 -1.85 -5.22 -6.26
N GLN A 371 -1.39 -5.83 -5.16
CA GLN A 371 -0.54 -7.02 -5.18
C GLN A 371 -1.23 -8.20 -5.90
N LYS A 372 -2.51 -8.48 -5.63
CA LYS A 372 -3.27 -9.53 -6.34
C LYS A 372 -3.38 -9.28 -7.85
N ALA A 373 -3.58 -8.03 -8.26
CA ALA A 373 -3.61 -7.67 -9.68
C ALA A 373 -2.22 -7.73 -10.33
N ALA A 374 -1.16 -7.35 -9.61
CA ALA A 374 0.22 -7.47 -10.08
C ALA A 374 0.61 -8.94 -10.29
N TYR A 375 0.22 -9.85 -9.40
CA TYR A 375 0.40 -11.29 -9.59
C TYR A 375 -0.26 -11.80 -10.88
N GLU A 376 -1.54 -11.44 -11.09
CA GLU A 376 -2.31 -11.83 -12.27
C GLU A 376 -1.71 -11.31 -13.58
N MET A 377 -1.10 -10.11 -13.59
CA MET A 377 -0.41 -9.57 -14.77
C MET A 377 1.01 -10.15 -14.94
N LEU A 378 1.78 -10.28 -13.87
CA LEU A 378 3.16 -10.77 -13.86
C LEU A 378 3.23 -12.21 -14.38
N THR A 379 2.37 -13.09 -13.89
CA THR A 379 2.30 -14.50 -14.31
C THR A 379 1.72 -14.71 -15.72
N HIS A 380 1.13 -13.68 -16.33
CA HIS A 380 0.73 -13.67 -17.74
C HIS A 380 1.85 -13.10 -18.64
N LEU A 381 2.64 -12.14 -18.16
CA LEU A 381 3.70 -11.49 -18.92
C LEU A 381 5.03 -12.27 -18.91
N PHE A 382 5.30 -13.05 -17.86
CA PHE A 382 6.59 -13.68 -17.63
C PHE A 382 6.47 -15.14 -17.17
N THR A 383 7.57 -15.85 -17.33
CA THR A 383 7.92 -17.09 -16.61
C THR A 383 9.10 -16.79 -15.66
N PRO A 384 9.40 -17.66 -14.66
CA PRO A 384 10.59 -17.50 -13.82
C PRO A 384 11.88 -17.26 -14.62
N GLU A 385 12.06 -17.99 -15.72
CA GLU A 385 13.23 -17.95 -16.58
C GLU A 385 13.28 -16.64 -17.39
N THR A 386 12.18 -16.28 -18.06
CA THR A 386 12.14 -15.10 -18.96
C THR A 386 12.20 -13.78 -18.20
N ALA A 387 11.68 -13.73 -16.97
CA ALA A 387 11.90 -12.59 -16.10
C ALA A 387 13.35 -12.55 -15.55
N SER A 388 13.94 -13.68 -15.15
CA SER A 388 15.31 -13.72 -14.62
C SER A 388 16.37 -13.28 -15.64
N GLN A 389 16.15 -13.56 -16.94
CA GLN A 389 17.07 -13.17 -18.03
C GLN A 389 17.20 -11.63 -18.22
N ASN A 390 16.16 -10.87 -17.88
CA ASN A 390 16.03 -9.44 -18.18
C ASN A 390 16.20 -8.57 -16.90
N PRO A 391 17.02 -7.49 -16.90
CA PRO A 391 17.13 -6.58 -15.74
C PRO A 391 15.78 -6.07 -15.19
N LEU A 392 14.86 -5.67 -16.07
CA LEU A 392 13.54 -5.22 -15.67
C LEU A 392 12.69 -6.37 -15.10
N GLY A 393 12.82 -7.58 -15.64
CA GLY A 393 12.14 -8.77 -15.14
C GLY A 393 12.62 -9.18 -13.74
N ARG A 394 13.95 -9.14 -13.51
CA ARG A 394 14.56 -9.34 -12.18
C ARG A 394 14.09 -8.31 -11.16
N MET A 395 14.00 -7.04 -11.55
CA MET A 395 13.48 -5.99 -10.68
C MET A 395 11.99 -6.14 -10.41
N VAL A 396 11.18 -6.50 -11.42
CA VAL A 396 9.75 -6.78 -11.26
C VAL A 396 9.49 -7.97 -10.33
N ILE A 397 10.26 -9.07 -10.44
CA ILE A 397 10.22 -10.18 -9.47
C ILE A 397 10.54 -9.67 -8.06
N SER A 398 11.59 -8.86 -7.90
CA SER A 398 12.05 -8.38 -6.59
C SER A 398 11.02 -7.46 -5.93
N TRP A 399 10.50 -6.48 -6.68
CA TRP A 399 9.52 -5.50 -6.24
C TRP A 399 8.17 -6.13 -5.89
N TYR A 400 7.64 -6.98 -6.79
CA TYR A 400 6.43 -7.76 -6.49
C TYR A 400 6.65 -8.73 -5.31
N GLY A 401 7.76 -9.46 -5.33
CA GLY A 401 8.06 -10.53 -4.39
C GLY A 401 8.21 -10.03 -2.95
N ARG A 402 8.68 -8.79 -2.77
CA ARG A 402 8.68 -8.10 -1.47
C ARG A 402 7.27 -7.95 -0.89
N PHE A 403 6.31 -7.48 -1.70
CA PHE A 403 4.91 -7.37 -1.27
C PHE A 403 4.29 -8.73 -0.96
N ASP A 404 4.49 -9.72 -1.83
CA ASP A 404 3.95 -11.08 -1.68
C ASP A 404 4.49 -11.76 -0.41
N LEU A 405 5.81 -11.71 -0.17
CA LEU A 405 6.43 -12.23 1.05
C LEU A 405 5.94 -11.53 2.32
N PHE A 406 5.85 -10.19 2.31
CA PHE A 406 5.41 -9.45 3.49
C PHE A 406 3.95 -9.76 3.83
N ILE A 407 3.06 -9.76 2.83
CA ILE A 407 1.64 -10.11 3.00
C ILE A 407 1.46 -11.57 3.42
N ALA A 408 2.25 -12.50 2.87
CA ALA A 408 2.24 -13.92 3.21
C ALA A 408 2.66 -14.17 4.67
N ILE A 409 3.83 -13.65 5.08
CA ILE A 409 4.35 -13.79 6.44
C ILE A 409 3.40 -13.12 7.45
N MET A 410 3.04 -11.85 7.21
CA MET A 410 2.22 -11.10 8.16
C MET A 410 0.79 -11.60 8.25
N GLY A 411 0.23 -12.20 7.19
CA GLY A 411 -1.12 -12.77 7.19
C GLY A 411 -1.21 -14.24 7.64
N GLY A 412 -0.12 -15.00 7.63
CA GLY A 412 -0.16 -16.44 7.89
C GLY A 412 -0.61 -17.26 6.67
N PHE A 413 -0.22 -16.81 5.48
CA PHE A 413 -0.54 -17.43 4.20
C PHE A 413 0.75 -17.84 3.46
N PRO A 414 0.71 -18.83 2.55
CA PRO A 414 1.80 -18.98 1.59
C PRO A 414 1.83 -17.80 0.62
N THR A 415 2.99 -17.50 0.04
CA THR A 415 3.10 -16.57 -1.10
C THR A 415 2.23 -17.01 -2.28
N MET A 416 1.70 -16.05 -3.03
CA MET A 416 1.02 -16.34 -4.29
C MET A 416 1.99 -16.90 -5.33
N LEU A 417 3.24 -16.42 -5.38
CA LEU A 417 4.25 -17.01 -6.26
C LEU A 417 4.70 -18.42 -5.79
N PRO A 418 4.74 -19.39 -6.71
CA PRO A 418 5.41 -20.68 -6.52
C PRO A 418 6.91 -20.56 -6.15
N LYS A 419 7.52 -21.65 -5.66
CA LYS A 419 8.92 -21.64 -5.17
C LYS A 419 9.93 -21.33 -6.28
N GLU A 420 9.60 -21.79 -7.48
CA GLU A 420 10.38 -21.76 -8.71
C GLU A 420 10.77 -20.32 -9.09
N TRP A 421 9.89 -19.35 -8.87
CA TRP A 421 10.15 -17.92 -9.12
C TRP A 421 11.27 -17.33 -8.26
N PHE A 422 11.53 -17.90 -7.08
CA PHE A 422 12.58 -17.44 -6.18
C PHE A 422 13.87 -18.26 -6.38
N THR A 423 13.77 -19.57 -6.60
CA THR A 423 14.95 -20.42 -6.79
C THR A 423 15.60 -20.22 -8.16
N ILE A 424 14.83 -20.08 -9.25
CA ILE A 424 15.38 -19.84 -10.59
C ILE A 424 16.06 -18.46 -10.67
N PHE A 425 15.55 -17.48 -9.92
CA PHE A 425 16.19 -16.17 -9.76
C PHE A 425 17.56 -16.28 -9.09
N VAL A 426 17.65 -16.97 -7.93
CA VAL A 426 18.94 -17.19 -7.23
C VAL A 426 19.91 -17.98 -8.10
N GLU A 427 19.44 -19.07 -8.72
CA GLU A 427 20.24 -19.86 -9.66
C GLU A 427 20.77 -19.04 -10.85
N PHE A 428 20.00 -18.06 -11.34
CA PHE A 428 20.46 -17.15 -12.38
C PHE A 428 21.57 -16.24 -11.84
N CYS A 429 21.35 -15.59 -10.70
CA CYS A 429 22.34 -14.72 -10.06
C CYS A 429 23.65 -15.47 -9.76
N ASP A 430 23.60 -16.71 -9.27
CA ASP A 430 24.77 -17.55 -9.01
C ASP A 430 25.54 -17.91 -10.30
N LYS A 431 24.81 -18.20 -11.39
CA LYS A 431 25.42 -18.44 -12.71
C LYS A 431 26.09 -17.16 -13.24
N GLN A 432 25.55 -15.96 -12.98
CA GLN A 432 26.20 -14.71 -13.35
C GLN A 432 27.39 -14.35 -12.44
N ALA A 433 27.28 -14.54 -11.12
CA ALA A 433 28.38 -14.35 -10.17
C ALA A 433 29.57 -15.29 -10.43
N THR A 434 29.34 -16.45 -11.06
CA THR A 434 30.40 -17.38 -11.50
C THR A 434 31.05 -16.94 -12.83
N ILE A 435 30.38 -16.12 -13.65
CA ILE A 435 30.88 -15.60 -14.92
C ILE A 435 31.60 -14.26 -14.72
N GLU A 436 31.10 -13.44 -13.80
CA GLU A 436 31.63 -12.14 -13.42
C GLU A 436 32.06 -12.15 -11.94
N GLU A 437 33.14 -12.87 -11.61
CA GLU A 437 33.55 -13.17 -10.23
C GLU A 437 33.80 -11.92 -9.35
N ASP A 438 34.30 -10.83 -9.95
CA ASP A 438 34.50 -9.53 -9.29
C ASP A 438 33.20 -8.70 -9.15
N ASN A 439 32.09 -9.08 -9.79
CA ASN A 439 30.87 -8.28 -9.83
C ASN A 439 29.99 -8.51 -8.59
N LEU A 440 30.19 -7.65 -7.59
CA LEU A 440 29.50 -7.65 -6.30
C LEU A 440 27.97 -7.52 -6.40
N HIS A 441 27.41 -6.97 -7.49
CA HIS A 441 25.95 -6.90 -7.69
C HIS A 441 25.33 -8.30 -7.76
N TRP A 442 25.92 -9.22 -8.55
CA TRP A 442 25.37 -10.56 -8.69
C TRP A 442 25.42 -11.36 -7.38
N LYS A 443 26.51 -11.18 -6.61
CA LYS A 443 26.65 -11.75 -5.26
C LYS A 443 25.58 -11.21 -4.31
N MET A 444 25.37 -9.89 -4.27
CA MET A 444 24.38 -9.24 -3.42
C MET A 444 22.92 -9.62 -3.78
N GLU A 445 22.58 -9.70 -5.08
CA GLU A 445 21.27 -10.19 -5.51
C GLU A 445 21.06 -11.67 -5.20
N ALA A 446 22.10 -12.51 -5.30
CA ALA A 446 22.04 -13.90 -4.88
C ALA A 446 21.75 -14.02 -3.37
N GLU A 447 22.45 -13.28 -2.50
CA GLU A 447 22.20 -13.34 -1.05
C GLU A 447 20.83 -12.80 -0.65
N SER A 448 20.39 -11.67 -1.24
CA SER A 448 19.03 -11.17 -1.01
C SER A 448 17.98 -12.17 -1.52
N GLY A 449 18.20 -12.78 -2.68
CA GLY A 449 17.35 -13.84 -3.22
C GLY A 449 17.27 -15.06 -2.31
N ARG A 450 18.38 -15.51 -1.70
CA ARG A 450 18.39 -16.62 -0.74
C ARG A 450 17.61 -16.28 0.53
N LEU A 451 17.76 -15.08 1.09
CA LEU A 451 16.96 -14.66 2.25
C LEU A 451 15.46 -14.63 1.92
N ARG A 452 15.08 -14.23 0.70
CA ARG A 452 13.70 -14.31 0.19
C ARG A 452 13.20 -15.76 0.05
N VAL A 453 14.04 -16.70 -0.42
CA VAL A 453 13.70 -18.15 -0.44
C VAL A 453 13.42 -18.67 0.96
N ILE A 454 14.28 -18.37 1.95
CA ILE A 454 14.08 -18.79 3.35
C ILE A 454 12.80 -18.16 3.93
N SER A 455 12.57 -16.87 3.66
CA SER A 455 11.35 -16.14 4.06
C SER A 455 10.06 -16.75 3.47
N ARG A 456 10.14 -17.30 2.25
CA ARG A 456 9.03 -18.04 1.62
C ARG A 456 8.75 -19.35 2.35
N GLU A 457 9.79 -20.08 2.75
CA GLU A 457 9.66 -21.31 3.52
C GLU A 457 9.06 -21.04 4.90
N MET A 458 9.46 -19.95 5.57
CA MET A 458 8.81 -19.44 6.79
C MET A 458 7.31 -19.19 6.60
N SER A 459 6.90 -18.42 5.57
CA SER A 459 5.48 -18.17 5.31
C SER A 459 4.68 -19.47 5.10
N THR A 460 5.30 -20.46 4.45
CA THR A 460 4.68 -21.76 4.17
C THR A 460 4.52 -22.58 5.46
N LEU A 461 5.54 -22.59 6.32
CA LEU A 461 5.50 -23.23 7.64
C LEU A 461 4.42 -22.60 8.53
N PHE A 462 4.41 -21.27 8.66
CA PHE A 462 3.46 -20.56 9.51
C PHE A 462 2.01 -20.78 9.03
N ALA A 463 1.79 -20.76 7.72
CA ALA A 463 0.49 -20.97 7.10
C ALA A 463 -0.07 -22.40 7.25
N ARG A 464 0.80 -23.42 7.31
CA ARG A 464 0.41 -24.81 7.57
C ARG A 464 0.19 -25.05 9.06
N GLY A 465 1.08 -24.52 9.91
CA GLY A 465 0.97 -24.62 11.37
C GLY A 465 -0.29 -23.93 11.92
N SER A 466 -0.60 -22.71 11.46
CA SER A 466 -1.80 -21.97 11.87
C SER A 466 -3.12 -22.69 11.52
N ARG A 467 -3.11 -23.50 10.46
CA ARG A 467 -4.26 -24.27 9.96
C ARG A 467 -4.30 -25.73 10.44
N GLY A 468 -3.36 -26.16 11.28
CA GLY A 468 -3.27 -27.56 11.72
C GLY A 468 -2.96 -28.56 10.61
N GLN A 469 -2.28 -28.14 9.54
CA GLN A 469 -1.93 -28.94 8.36
C GLN A 469 -0.56 -29.65 8.48
N MET A 470 -0.02 -29.72 9.70
CA MET A 470 1.21 -30.37 10.14
C MET A 470 1.03 -30.80 11.60
N SER A 471 1.74 -31.84 12.05
CA SER A 471 1.84 -32.11 13.48
C SER A 471 2.75 -31.08 14.19
N PRO A 472 2.67 -30.95 15.53
CA PRO A 472 3.62 -30.12 16.28
C PRO A 472 5.08 -30.57 16.14
N GLU A 473 5.31 -31.86 15.91
CA GLU A 473 6.65 -32.46 15.74
C GLU A 473 7.22 -32.15 14.35
N ASP A 474 6.41 -32.25 13.29
CA ASP A 474 6.78 -31.77 11.94
C ASP A 474 7.08 -30.26 11.98
N PHE A 475 6.27 -29.49 12.73
CA PHE A 475 6.42 -28.04 12.84
C PHE A 475 7.72 -27.67 13.56
N ALA A 476 8.04 -28.33 14.68
CA ALA A 476 9.32 -28.12 15.37
C ALA A 476 10.51 -28.50 14.49
N THR A 477 10.44 -29.64 13.79
CA THR A 477 11.51 -30.12 12.90
C THR A 477 11.79 -29.15 11.74
N GLU A 478 10.73 -28.67 11.08
CA GLU A 478 10.84 -27.71 9.98
C GLU A 478 11.21 -26.30 10.47
N HIS A 479 10.79 -25.92 11.69
CA HIS A 479 11.21 -24.67 12.33
C HIS A 479 12.72 -24.66 12.58
N GLU A 480 13.27 -25.72 13.19
CA GLU A 480 14.72 -25.83 13.43
C GLU A 480 15.51 -25.91 12.12
N ARG A 481 14.98 -26.58 11.07
CA ARG A 481 15.62 -26.58 9.73
C ARG A 481 15.74 -25.16 9.17
N ILE A 482 14.67 -24.38 9.24
CA ILE A 482 14.64 -22.99 8.74
C ILE A 482 15.51 -22.07 9.60
N LEU A 483 15.53 -22.28 10.94
CA LEU A 483 16.41 -21.54 11.84
C LEU A 483 17.89 -21.83 11.54
N LYS A 484 18.24 -23.09 11.27
CA LYS A 484 19.59 -23.44 10.80
C LYS A 484 19.91 -22.76 9.46
N ALA A 485 18.99 -22.76 8.50
CA ALA A 485 19.19 -22.12 7.20
C ALA A 485 19.43 -20.60 7.32
N LEU A 486 18.80 -19.92 8.28
CA LEU A 486 19.06 -18.50 8.56
C LEU A 486 20.47 -18.25 9.12
N HIS A 487 20.98 -19.11 10.00
CA HIS A 487 22.36 -19.01 10.50
C HIS A 487 23.38 -19.38 9.40
N ASP A 488 23.19 -20.52 8.72
CA ASP A 488 24.04 -21.01 7.63
C ASP A 488 24.20 -19.96 6.52
N TRP A 489 23.13 -19.25 6.18
CA TRP A 489 23.15 -18.16 5.20
C TRP A 489 23.96 -16.94 5.69
N LYS A 490 23.88 -16.60 6.99
CA LYS A 490 24.60 -15.44 7.54
C LYS A 490 26.10 -15.71 7.70
N ASP A 491 26.47 -16.95 8.02
CA ASP A 491 27.86 -17.41 8.15
C ASP A 491 28.49 -17.72 6.78
N GLY A 492 27.68 -18.13 5.79
CA GLY A 492 28.11 -18.51 4.45
C GLY A 492 28.26 -17.38 3.43
N TRP A 493 28.19 -16.11 3.85
CA TRP A 493 28.34 -14.95 2.95
C TRP A 493 29.71 -14.88 2.26
N ASP A 494 29.70 -14.50 0.98
CA ASP A 494 30.91 -14.29 0.18
C ASP A 494 31.86 -13.26 0.83
N HIS A 495 33.16 -13.59 0.86
CA HIS A 495 34.20 -12.76 1.48
C HIS A 495 34.34 -11.37 0.85
N ALA A 496 33.96 -11.17 -0.41
CA ALA A 496 33.98 -9.87 -1.07
C ALA A 496 32.79 -8.97 -0.66
N LEU A 497 31.69 -9.56 -0.17
CA LEU A 497 30.57 -8.81 0.44
C LEU A 497 30.83 -8.44 1.91
N THR A 498 31.79 -9.11 2.55
CA THR A 498 32.13 -9.02 3.98
C THR A 498 33.56 -8.55 4.25
N ASP A 499 34.23 -8.00 3.23
CA ASP A 499 35.62 -7.54 3.31
C ASP A 499 35.79 -6.50 4.44
N PRO A 500 36.60 -6.80 5.48
CA PRO A 500 36.84 -5.87 6.58
C PRO A 500 37.49 -4.54 6.14
N SER A 501 38.12 -4.48 4.96
CA SER A 501 38.64 -3.22 4.39
C SER A 501 37.53 -2.22 4.02
N LYS A 502 36.28 -2.69 3.93
CA LYS A 502 35.09 -1.88 3.61
C LYS A 502 34.31 -1.45 4.85
N LEU A 503 34.74 -1.78 6.06
CA LEU A 503 34.09 -1.31 7.28
C LEU A 503 34.36 0.18 7.51
N VAL A 504 33.32 0.95 7.82
CA VAL A 504 33.46 2.38 8.15
C VAL A 504 34.24 2.49 9.46
N THR A 505 35.44 3.05 9.35
CA THR A 505 36.35 3.33 10.47
C THR A 505 36.49 4.83 10.75
N ASP A 506 36.16 5.69 9.79
CA ASP A 506 36.08 7.14 10.01
C ASP A 506 34.77 7.51 10.72
N LEU A 507 34.91 7.78 12.02
CA LEU A 507 33.85 8.23 12.91
C LEU A 507 34.07 9.70 13.34
N SER A 508 34.74 10.52 12.51
CA SER A 508 34.94 11.97 12.78
C SER A 508 33.65 12.77 12.91
N HIS A 509 32.55 12.24 12.37
CA HIS A 509 31.19 12.78 12.49
C HIS A 509 30.45 12.34 13.77
N ALA A 510 31.07 11.51 14.62
CA ALA A 510 30.44 11.01 15.84
C ALA A 510 30.19 12.13 16.86
N ARG A 511 28.94 12.26 17.29
CA ARG A 511 28.57 13.07 18.46
C ARG A 511 28.86 12.30 19.75
N ALA A 512 28.94 13.02 20.86
CA ALA A 512 28.88 12.39 22.17
C ALA A 512 27.56 11.64 22.35
N LEU A 513 27.61 10.51 23.06
CA LEU A 513 26.42 9.82 23.55
C LEU A 513 25.82 10.61 24.71
N ASN A 514 24.50 10.56 24.85
CA ASN A 514 23.72 11.23 25.88
C ASN A 514 22.75 10.25 26.56
N GLU A 515 21.99 10.75 27.55
CA GLU A 515 21.12 9.90 28.38
C GLU A 515 19.95 9.26 27.61
N ASP A 516 19.57 9.76 26.43
CA ASP A 516 18.50 9.18 25.60
C ASP A 516 18.97 8.04 24.67
N ASP A 517 20.27 7.87 24.45
CA ASP A 517 20.82 6.90 23.49
C ASP A 517 20.74 5.46 24.03
N ILE A 518 20.02 4.56 23.35
CA ILE A 518 19.89 3.14 23.75
C ILE A 518 21.00 2.24 23.17
N VAL A 519 21.75 2.75 22.19
CA VAL A 519 22.83 2.05 21.47
C VAL A 519 24.00 3.02 21.25
N ASN A 520 25.18 2.49 20.91
CA ASN A 520 26.26 3.30 20.34
C ASN A 520 26.36 3.02 18.83
N PRO A 521 25.87 3.90 17.94
CA PRO A 521 26.05 3.74 16.49
C PRO A 521 27.49 4.00 16.03
N PHE A 522 28.28 4.72 16.82
CA PHE A 522 29.66 5.11 16.50
C PHE A 522 30.66 4.04 16.96
N VAL A 523 30.52 2.84 16.40
CA VAL A 523 31.42 1.69 16.62
C VAL A 523 31.90 1.16 15.26
N PRO A 524 33.22 1.02 15.03
CA PRO A 524 33.72 0.39 13.82
C PRO A 524 33.21 -1.04 13.68
N GLY A 525 32.69 -1.40 12.51
CA GLY A 525 32.10 -2.72 12.24
C GLY A 525 30.58 -2.75 12.07
N VAL A 526 29.85 -1.69 12.44
CA VAL A 526 28.38 -1.60 12.24
C VAL A 526 28.02 -1.30 10.78
N LEU A 527 28.78 -0.42 10.14
CA LEU A 527 28.56 0.01 8.76
C LEU A 527 29.63 -0.55 7.82
N TYR A 528 29.18 -1.00 6.66
CA TYR A 528 29.98 -1.14 5.46
C TYR A 528 29.86 0.14 4.60
N ASP A 529 30.97 0.59 4.05
CA ASP A 529 31.06 1.66 3.05
C ASP A 529 30.78 1.10 1.63
N TYR A 530 30.68 1.97 0.65
CA TYR A 530 30.56 1.62 -0.75
C TYR A 530 31.76 0.80 -1.26
N PRO A 531 31.56 -0.17 -2.16
CA PRO A 531 30.28 -0.52 -2.82
C PRO A 531 29.36 -1.46 -2.02
N VAL A 532 29.77 -1.93 -0.83
CA VAL A 532 29.07 -3.00 -0.08
C VAL A 532 28.17 -2.51 1.06
N PHE A 533 27.78 -1.24 1.08
CA PHE A 533 26.81 -0.66 2.03
C PHE A 533 25.49 -1.47 2.15
N SER A 534 25.03 -2.12 1.08
CA SER A 534 23.86 -3.00 1.11
C SER A 534 24.03 -4.22 2.03
N THR A 535 25.25 -4.67 2.33
CA THR A 535 25.56 -5.69 3.32
C THR A 535 25.05 -5.31 4.72
N THR A 536 25.17 -4.03 5.11
CA THR A 536 24.63 -3.53 6.39
C THR A 536 23.10 -3.59 6.42
N LEU A 537 22.43 -3.15 5.35
CA LEU A 537 20.97 -3.15 5.28
C LEU A 537 20.41 -4.58 5.27
N LEU A 538 21.00 -5.48 4.48
CA LEU A 538 20.65 -6.90 4.42
C LEU A 538 20.94 -7.63 5.75
N THR A 539 21.91 -7.16 6.55
CA THR A 539 22.13 -7.63 7.93
C THR A 539 20.97 -7.23 8.86
N SER A 540 20.41 -6.02 8.70
CA SER A 540 19.21 -5.60 9.44
C SER A 540 17.98 -6.43 9.06
N GLU A 541 17.77 -6.68 7.76
CA GLU A 541 16.71 -7.58 7.28
C GLU A 541 16.85 -8.97 7.92
N TRP A 542 18.04 -9.57 7.87
CA TRP A 542 18.30 -10.88 8.47
C TRP A 542 18.00 -10.95 9.96
N ASN A 543 18.40 -9.94 10.75
CA ASN A 543 18.07 -9.89 12.17
C ASN A 543 16.54 -9.91 12.35
N SER A 544 15.81 -9.10 11.58
CA SER A 544 14.34 -9.05 11.67
C SER A 544 13.65 -10.34 11.20
N THR A 545 14.15 -10.99 10.15
CA THR A 545 13.67 -12.30 9.68
C THR A 545 13.96 -13.41 10.70
N THR A 546 15.12 -13.35 11.35
CA THR A 546 15.50 -14.29 12.41
C THR A 546 14.65 -14.10 13.66
N MET A 547 14.34 -12.86 14.04
CA MET A 547 13.37 -12.56 15.09
C MET A 547 11.97 -13.09 14.76
N MET A 548 11.45 -12.73 13.59
CA MET A 548 10.16 -13.18 13.05
C MET A 548 10.02 -14.71 13.11
N HIS A 549 11.08 -15.45 12.78
CA HIS A 549 11.12 -16.90 12.87
C HIS A 549 11.20 -17.42 14.30
N LYS A 550 12.16 -16.93 15.11
CA LYS A 550 12.32 -17.32 16.52
C LYS A 550 11.03 -17.10 17.34
N CYS A 551 10.25 -16.05 17.06
CA CYS A 551 8.95 -15.81 17.69
C CYS A 551 7.89 -16.91 17.47
N GLN A 552 8.07 -17.83 16.52
CA GLN A 552 7.19 -18.99 16.32
C GLN A 552 7.78 -20.31 16.88
N SER A 553 8.89 -20.27 17.65
CA SER A 553 9.50 -21.48 18.22
C SER A 553 8.53 -22.23 19.16
N PRO A 554 8.31 -23.54 18.96
CA PRO A 554 7.46 -24.35 19.84
C PRO A 554 8.20 -24.90 21.08
N THR A 555 9.52 -24.75 21.12
CA THR A 555 10.44 -25.49 22.02
C THR A 555 11.30 -24.61 22.92
N THR A 556 11.63 -23.38 22.50
CA THR A 556 12.53 -22.49 23.25
C THR A 556 11.87 -21.95 24.52
N GLN A 557 12.60 -21.92 25.64
CA GLN A 557 12.10 -21.35 26.89
C GLN A 557 11.89 -19.83 26.74
N ARG A 558 10.76 -19.32 27.27
CA ARG A 558 10.29 -17.93 27.06
C ARG A 558 11.33 -16.86 27.41
N GLU A 559 12.08 -17.06 28.50
CA GLU A 559 13.08 -16.09 28.98
C GLU A 559 14.34 -16.06 28.09
N ALA A 560 14.86 -17.24 27.71
CA ALA A 560 15.99 -17.35 26.78
C ALA A 560 15.62 -16.80 25.39
N LEU A 561 14.43 -17.15 24.88
CA LEU A 561 13.91 -16.62 23.63
C LEU A 561 13.80 -15.09 23.64
N TYR A 562 13.30 -14.49 24.73
CA TYR A 562 13.20 -13.04 24.84
C TYR A 562 14.58 -12.37 24.87
N ALA A 563 15.59 -12.97 25.53
CA ALA A 563 16.96 -12.47 25.52
C ALA A 563 17.56 -12.46 24.10
N GLU A 564 17.46 -13.55 23.36
CA GLU A 564 17.96 -13.63 21.98
C GLU A 564 17.25 -12.63 21.04
N LEU A 565 15.92 -12.49 21.18
CA LEU A 565 15.14 -11.52 20.39
C LEU A 565 15.51 -10.07 20.72
N LYS A 566 15.79 -9.78 21.99
CA LYS A 566 16.27 -8.47 22.46
C LYS A 566 17.64 -8.12 21.90
N ASP A 567 18.57 -9.07 21.83
CA ASP A 567 19.91 -8.85 21.26
C ASP A 567 19.83 -8.53 19.75
N HIS A 568 19.01 -9.26 18.98
CA HIS A 568 18.70 -8.92 17.58
C HIS A 568 18.04 -7.53 17.45
N ALA A 569 17.13 -7.16 18.36
CA ALA A 569 16.50 -5.83 18.37
C ALA A 569 17.52 -4.70 18.57
N TYR A 570 18.48 -4.87 19.50
CA TYR A 570 19.57 -3.89 19.67
C TYR A 570 20.48 -3.80 18.45
N ALA A 571 20.80 -4.93 17.81
CA ALA A 571 21.60 -4.92 16.58
C ALA A 571 20.92 -4.13 15.45
N ILE A 572 19.60 -4.29 15.28
CA ILE A 572 18.80 -3.48 14.33
C ILE A 572 18.81 -2.00 14.74
N CYS A 573 18.59 -1.67 16.01
CA CYS A 573 18.60 -0.29 16.50
C CYS A 573 19.96 0.39 16.26
N GLN A 574 21.07 -0.33 16.47
CA GLN A 574 22.43 0.14 16.22
C GLN A 574 22.69 0.38 14.73
N ILE A 575 22.27 -0.56 13.86
CA ILE A 575 22.37 -0.39 12.40
C ILE A 575 21.54 0.81 11.94
N PHE A 576 20.29 0.95 12.40
CA PHE A 576 19.42 2.06 12.02
C PHE A 576 20.03 3.41 12.40
N GLU A 577 20.50 3.57 13.64
CA GLU A 577 21.13 4.84 14.04
C GLU A 577 22.48 5.09 13.36
N ALA A 578 23.25 4.05 13.05
CA ALA A 578 24.47 4.24 12.29
C ALA A 578 24.16 4.72 10.86
N VAL A 579 23.19 4.10 10.17
CA VAL A 579 22.71 4.57 8.86
C VAL A 579 22.08 5.97 8.95
N GLU A 580 21.40 6.31 10.05
CA GLU A 580 20.80 7.62 10.29
C GLU A 580 21.84 8.72 10.47
N ASN A 581 22.96 8.45 11.17
CA ASN A 581 23.99 9.44 11.47
C ASN A 581 25.12 9.49 10.42
N TRP A 582 25.23 8.49 9.53
CA TRP A 582 26.30 8.43 8.52
C TRP A 582 26.15 9.55 7.44
N PRO A 583 27.16 10.42 7.23
CA PRO A 583 27.05 11.55 6.31
C PRO A 583 26.83 11.17 4.84
N ALA A 584 27.31 9.99 4.42
CA ALA A 584 27.21 9.49 3.05
C ALA A 584 25.97 8.60 2.82
N LYS A 585 25.03 8.51 3.78
CA LYS A 585 23.83 7.67 3.67
C LYS A 585 23.04 7.99 2.39
N PRO A 586 22.66 6.99 1.58
CA PRO A 586 21.86 7.25 0.39
C PRO A 586 20.41 7.60 0.78
N LYS A 587 19.78 8.50 0.02
CA LYS A 587 18.38 8.89 0.21
C LYS A 587 17.48 7.63 0.20
N GLY A 588 16.54 7.55 1.14
CA GLY A 588 15.61 6.42 1.28
C GLY A 588 16.12 5.20 2.05
N SER A 589 17.41 5.12 2.41
CA SER A 589 18.00 3.94 3.08
C SER A 589 17.28 3.48 4.35
N LEU A 590 16.81 4.42 5.18
CA LEU A 590 16.04 4.12 6.39
C LEU A 590 14.66 3.53 6.11
N ILE A 591 14.07 3.80 4.94
CA ILE A 591 12.75 3.26 4.56
C ILE A 591 12.84 1.76 4.32
N LEU A 592 13.94 1.26 3.73
CA LEU A 592 14.15 -0.17 3.52
C LEU A 592 14.08 -0.96 4.84
N ILE A 593 14.67 -0.42 5.91
CA ILE A 593 14.75 -1.05 7.23
C ILE A 593 13.64 -0.62 8.21
N GLN A 594 12.57 0.04 7.75
CA GLN A 594 11.45 0.46 8.61
C GLN A 594 10.81 -0.73 9.35
N ALA A 595 10.64 -1.86 8.67
CA ALA A 595 10.01 -3.06 9.24
C ALA A 595 10.87 -3.68 10.35
N CYS A 596 12.20 -3.56 10.22
CA CYS A 596 13.14 -4.05 11.23
C CYS A 596 12.96 -3.29 12.55
N ILE A 597 12.83 -1.95 12.51
CA ILE A 597 12.56 -1.13 13.70
C ILE A 597 11.15 -1.38 14.26
N ALA A 598 10.14 -1.49 13.40
CA ALA A 598 8.77 -1.80 13.81
C ALA A 598 8.67 -3.15 14.56
N LEU A 599 9.45 -4.15 14.16
CA LEU A 599 9.56 -5.43 14.89
C LEU A 599 10.40 -5.30 16.18
N SER A 600 11.52 -4.56 16.12
CA SER A 600 12.43 -4.36 17.27
C SER A 600 11.73 -3.71 18.46
N ALA A 601 10.81 -2.78 18.21
CA ALA A 601 9.99 -2.12 19.22
C ALA A 601 9.26 -3.09 20.18
N LEU A 602 8.93 -4.31 19.72
CA LEU A 602 8.22 -5.32 20.52
C LEU A 602 9.14 -6.05 21.53
N PHE A 603 10.46 -5.99 21.36
CA PHE A 603 11.44 -6.79 22.12
C PHE A 603 12.48 -5.96 22.88
N LEU A 604 12.45 -4.63 22.73
CA LEU A 604 13.17 -3.72 23.61
C LEU A 604 12.59 -3.70 25.04
N PRO A 605 13.35 -3.26 26.05
CA PRO A 605 12.85 -3.00 27.40
C PRO A 605 11.66 -2.05 27.41
N GLN A 606 10.71 -2.29 28.31
CA GLN A 606 9.48 -1.52 28.41
C GLN A 606 9.63 -0.37 29.44
N ASP A 607 10.55 0.54 29.15
CA ASP A 607 10.82 1.73 29.95
C ASP A 607 10.72 3.04 29.14
N PRO A 608 10.55 4.21 29.79
CA PRO A 608 10.31 5.47 29.10
C PRO A 608 11.41 5.90 28.13
N LYS A 609 12.67 5.49 28.33
CA LYS A 609 13.79 5.82 27.45
C LYS A 609 13.65 5.06 26.13
N HIS A 610 13.47 3.74 26.20
CA HIS A 610 13.28 2.91 25.01
C HIS A 610 11.99 3.27 24.26
N HIS A 611 10.91 3.55 24.98
CA HIS A 611 9.65 4.05 24.39
C HIS A 611 9.87 5.38 23.66
N MET A 612 10.52 6.38 24.27
CA MET A 612 10.77 7.67 23.63
C MET A 612 11.73 7.56 22.43
N TRP A 613 12.75 6.71 22.52
CA TRP A 613 13.67 6.43 21.42
C TRP A 613 12.91 5.87 20.20
N ILE A 614 12.07 4.84 20.37
CA ILE A 614 11.27 4.27 19.29
C ILE A 614 10.25 5.29 18.74
N ARG A 615 9.57 6.07 19.61
CA ARG A 615 8.65 7.14 19.19
C ARG A 615 9.34 8.14 18.25
N ARG A 616 10.60 8.50 18.51
CA ARG A 616 11.41 9.36 17.62
C ARG A 616 11.74 8.69 16.28
N LYS A 617 12.07 7.38 16.26
CA LYS A 617 12.35 6.68 14.98
C LYS A 617 11.09 6.50 14.12
N PHE A 618 9.93 6.23 14.72
CA PHE A 618 8.66 6.22 13.97
C PHE A 618 8.25 7.62 13.48
N ALA A 619 8.48 8.67 14.26
CA ALA A 619 8.27 10.05 13.82
C ALA A 619 9.17 10.38 12.61
N LEU A 620 10.46 10.04 12.66
CA LEU A 620 11.41 10.23 11.56
C LEU A 620 10.93 9.54 10.26
N LEU A 621 10.60 8.25 10.34
CA LEU A 621 10.10 7.48 9.19
C LEU A 621 8.84 8.09 8.57
N GLU A 622 7.94 8.66 9.39
CA GLU A 622 6.75 9.35 8.89
C GLU A 622 7.03 10.73 8.31
N THR A 623 7.99 11.49 8.84
CA THR A 623 8.45 12.73 8.18
C THR A 623 9.13 12.46 6.84
N MET A 624 9.63 11.25 6.62
CA MET A 624 10.09 10.75 5.31
C MET A 624 8.95 10.19 4.43
N GLY A 625 7.71 10.20 4.92
CA GLY A 625 6.51 9.79 4.19
C GLY A 625 6.07 8.33 4.34
N TYR A 626 6.70 7.54 5.21
CA TYR A 626 6.31 6.14 5.42
C TYR A 626 5.32 6.04 6.60
N ILE A 627 4.02 6.21 6.31
CA ILE A 627 2.94 6.34 7.31
C ILE A 627 2.62 5.01 7.99
N HIS A 628 2.77 4.95 9.31
CA HIS A 628 2.38 3.76 10.07
C HIS A 628 0.84 3.63 10.12
N PRO A 629 0.27 2.45 9.81
CA PRO A 629 -1.18 2.23 9.87
C PRO A 629 -1.74 2.42 11.29
N ILE A 630 -3.01 2.80 11.40
CA ILE A 630 -3.70 2.94 12.69
C ILE A 630 -3.65 1.66 13.55
N THR A 631 -3.59 0.48 12.93
CA THR A 631 -3.42 -0.80 13.66
C THR A 631 -2.07 -0.91 14.36
N LEU A 632 -0.99 -0.43 13.74
CA LEU A 632 0.35 -0.40 14.34
C LEU A 632 0.43 0.72 15.38
N ARG A 633 -0.05 1.93 15.04
CA ARG A 633 -0.11 3.07 15.97
C ARG A 633 -0.85 2.76 17.26
N SER A 634 -2.05 2.19 17.18
CA SER A 634 -2.80 1.73 18.35
C SER A 634 -2.06 0.66 19.14
N LYS A 635 -1.39 -0.29 18.47
CA LYS A 635 -0.66 -1.35 19.18
C LYS A 635 0.58 -0.84 19.91
N MET A 636 1.28 0.14 19.33
CA MET A 636 2.42 0.80 19.97
C MET A 636 1.96 1.76 21.08
N ALA A 637 0.81 2.42 20.93
CA ALA A 637 0.18 3.22 21.99
C ALA A 637 -0.21 2.36 23.22
N GLU A 638 -0.74 1.16 23.02
CA GLU A 638 -0.95 0.16 24.09
C GLU A 638 0.37 -0.20 24.78
N LEU A 639 1.41 -0.51 23.99
CA LEU A 639 2.72 -0.97 24.46
C LEU A 639 3.48 0.09 25.26
N PHE A 640 3.45 1.35 24.82
CA PHE A 640 4.10 2.48 25.48
C PHE A 640 3.24 3.09 26.61
N HIS A 641 2.05 2.52 26.87
CA HIS A 641 1.04 3.05 27.78
C HIS A 641 0.69 4.53 27.52
N GLU A 642 0.72 4.92 26.25
CA GLU A 642 0.65 6.30 25.78
C GLU A 642 -0.41 6.43 24.66
N PRO A 643 -1.68 6.69 25.02
CA PRO A 643 -2.76 6.82 24.03
C PRO A 643 -2.54 7.94 23.01
N SER A 644 -1.73 8.96 23.32
CA SER A 644 -1.44 10.05 22.38
C SER A 644 -0.70 9.59 21.12
N CYS A 645 0.07 8.49 21.19
CA CYS A 645 0.78 7.89 20.05
C CYS A 645 -0.14 7.54 18.86
N VAL A 646 -1.43 7.31 19.09
CA VAL A 646 -2.41 7.07 18.02
C VAL A 646 -2.58 8.31 17.14
N ARG A 647 -2.58 9.51 17.75
CA ARG A 647 -2.66 10.80 17.07
C ARG A 647 -1.30 11.26 16.56
N TRP A 648 -0.26 11.23 17.39
CA TRP A 648 1.13 11.55 17.01
C TRP A 648 2.15 10.93 17.97
N TRP A 649 3.32 10.56 17.45
CA TRP A 649 4.36 9.87 18.23
C TRP A 649 5.01 10.74 19.31
N LEU A 650 5.29 12.02 19.03
CA LEU A 650 6.05 12.89 19.93
C LEU A 650 5.14 13.78 20.79
N PRO A 651 5.58 14.18 22.00
CA PRO A 651 4.88 15.18 22.79
C PRO A 651 4.69 16.51 22.03
N ASN A 652 3.66 17.28 22.41
CA ASN A 652 3.42 18.65 21.92
C ASN A 652 3.34 18.80 20.38
N ASP A 653 2.99 17.73 19.66
CA ASP A 653 2.95 17.68 18.19
C ASP A 653 4.29 18.01 17.49
N GLU A 654 5.42 17.76 18.16
CA GLU A 654 6.77 17.98 17.60
C GLU A 654 6.96 17.24 16.26
N GLY A 655 7.22 17.98 15.19
CA GLY A 655 7.37 17.45 13.83
C GLY A 655 6.07 17.10 13.09
N TYR A 656 4.89 17.24 13.71
CA TYR A 656 3.61 16.84 13.11
C TYR A 656 3.03 17.91 12.17
N SER A 657 3.62 18.06 10.99
CA SER A 657 3.21 19.08 10.03
C SER A 657 1.74 18.97 9.59
N PRO A 658 1.08 20.08 9.16
CA PRO A 658 -0.32 20.05 8.71
C PRO A 658 -0.58 19.07 7.55
N ILE A 659 0.41 18.88 6.68
CA ILE A 659 0.34 17.86 5.62
C ILE A 659 0.36 16.44 6.20
N LEU A 660 1.23 16.12 7.17
CA LEU A 660 1.26 14.80 7.83
C LEU A 660 -0.05 14.52 8.59
N GLN A 661 -0.64 15.52 9.24
CA GLN A 661 -1.97 15.43 9.86
C GLN A 661 -3.04 15.07 8.82
N SER A 662 -3.00 15.72 7.66
CA SER A 662 -3.95 15.48 6.56
C SER A 662 -3.77 14.10 5.92
N VAL A 663 -2.52 13.67 5.69
CA VAL A 663 -2.20 12.35 5.12
C VAL A 663 -2.62 11.22 6.06
N ARG A 664 -2.32 11.32 7.37
CA ARG A 664 -2.79 10.34 8.37
C ARG A 664 -4.31 10.25 8.41
N THR A 665 -5.00 11.39 8.41
CA THR A 665 -6.47 11.43 8.45
C THR A 665 -7.07 10.75 7.21
N PHE A 666 -6.55 11.05 6.03
CA PHE A 666 -6.94 10.42 4.77
C PHE A 666 -6.71 8.90 4.78
N ALA A 667 -5.55 8.44 5.26
CA ALA A 667 -5.25 7.01 5.38
C ALA A 667 -6.17 6.28 6.38
N ASP A 668 -6.49 6.91 7.51
CA ASP A 668 -7.34 6.32 8.55
C ASP A 668 -8.81 6.28 8.12
N GLU A 669 -9.31 7.30 7.41
CA GLU A 669 -10.63 7.29 6.78
C GLU A 669 -10.76 6.19 5.72
N ARG A 670 -9.74 6.00 4.86
CA ARG A 670 -9.73 4.92 3.86
C ARG A 670 -9.75 3.53 4.50
N ASN A 671 -8.90 3.31 5.51
CA ASN A 671 -8.87 2.06 6.27
C ASN A 671 -10.19 1.78 7.01
N ALA A 672 -10.88 2.81 7.52
CA ALA A 672 -12.15 2.67 8.22
C ALA A 672 -13.34 2.32 7.31
N ASN A 673 -13.32 2.74 6.03
CA ASN A 673 -14.41 2.52 5.07
C ASN A 673 -14.32 1.19 4.31
N ALA A 674 -13.33 0.34 4.60
CA ALA A 674 -13.09 -0.91 3.88
C ALA A 674 -14.19 -1.97 4.04
N ILE A 675 -14.36 -2.80 3.01
CA ILE A 675 -15.46 -3.78 2.91
C ILE A 675 -15.17 -5.01 3.80
N SER A 676 -16.21 -5.64 4.36
CA SER A 676 -16.10 -6.76 5.31
C SER A 676 -15.08 -7.86 4.91
N THR A 677 -15.04 -8.25 3.64
CA THR A 677 -14.11 -9.28 3.14
C THR A 677 -12.65 -8.82 3.10
N GLN A 678 -12.38 -7.52 3.05
CA GLN A 678 -11.04 -6.97 3.25
C GLN A 678 -10.66 -7.00 4.74
N MET A 679 -11.62 -6.68 5.63
CA MET A 679 -11.42 -6.71 7.09
C MET A 679 -11.07 -8.11 7.64
N GLU A 680 -11.49 -9.18 6.97
CA GLU A 680 -11.19 -10.56 7.37
C GLU A 680 -9.69 -10.88 7.29
N ASN A 681 -9.02 -10.56 6.17
CA ASN A 681 -7.56 -10.72 6.06
C ASN A 681 -6.81 -9.91 7.14
N LEU A 682 -7.30 -8.71 7.48
CA LEU A 682 -6.72 -7.90 8.56
C LEU A 682 -6.91 -8.49 9.97
N ARG A 683 -7.88 -9.39 10.19
CA ARG A 683 -8.00 -10.11 11.47
C ARG A 683 -6.91 -11.18 11.59
N GLU A 684 -6.61 -11.88 10.50
CA GLU A 684 -5.55 -12.89 10.46
C GLU A 684 -4.17 -12.25 10.71
N VAL A 685 -3.90 -11.07 10.12
CA VAL A 685 -2.68 -10.28 10.44
C VAL A 685 -2.58 -9.91 11.93
N ARG A 686 -3.70 -9.52 12.57
CA ARG A 686 -3.71 -9.19 14.01
C ARG A 686 -3.38 -10.40 14.90
N HIS A 687 -3.71 -11.62 14.48
CA HIS A 687 -3.40 -12.82 15.26
C HIS A 687 -1.89 -13.14 15.31
N ILE A 688 -1.10 -12.72 14.32
CA ILE A 688 0.36 -12.91 14.33
C ILE A 688 1.04 -11.90 15.26
N PHE A 689 0.66 -10.62 15.21
CA PHE A 689 1.10 -9.63 16.20
C PHE A 689 0.70 -10.00 17.64
N ALA A 690 -0.46 -10.64 17.85
CA ALA A 690 -0.87 -11.14 19.16
C ALA A 690 0.04 -12.27 19.69
N LYS A 691 0.56 -13.14 18.80
CA LYS A 691 1.54 -14.18 19.17
C LYS A 691 2.92 -13.62 19.51
N MET A 692 3.32 -12.50 18.92
CA MET A 692 4.60 -11.83 19.19
C MET A 692 4.66 -11.14 20.57
N GLN A 693 3.53 -11.04 21.28
CA GLN A 693 3.47 -10.41 22.59
C GLN A 693 4.07 -11.27 23.70
N MET A 694 5.40 -11.27 23.79
CA MET A 694 6.15 -11.81 24.92
C MET A 694 6.12 -10.86 26.13
N VAL A 695 4.90 -10.46 26.56
CA VAL A 695 4.73 -9.59 27.72
C VAL A 695 5.19 -10.32 28.98
N ASP A 696 6.11 -9.70 29.72
CA ASP A 696 6.43 -10.15 31.07
C ASP A 696 5.27 -9.85 32.02
N GLN A 697 4.53 -10.90 32.37
CA GLN A 697 3.82 -10.93 33.64
C GLN A 697 4.89 -11.02 34.75
N ALA A 698 5.29 -9.85 35.26
CA ALA A 698 6.12 -9.77 36.46
C ALA A 698 5.49 -10.65 37.56
N PRO A 699 6.28 -11.44 38.31
CA PRO A 699 5.75 -12.43 39.24
C PRO A 699 4.87 -11.73 40.28
N SER A 700 3.57 -12.05 40.24
CA SER A 700 2.58 -11.47 41.14
C SER A 700 2.97 -11.79 42.58
N GLN A 701 3.12 -10.74 43.40
CA GLN A 701 3.60 -10.89 44.77
C GLN A 701 2.69 -11.85 45.54
N ALA A 702 3.25 -12.99 45.95
CA ALA A 702 2.53 -13.98 46.72
C ALA A 702 2.09 -13.36 48.05
N ASN A 703 0.77 -13.26 48.25
CA ASN A 703 0.18 -12.67 49.45
C ASN A 703 0.64 -13.42 50.71
N GLN A 704 1.59 -12.84 51.43
CA GLN A 704 1.91 -13.24 52.80
C GLN A 704 0.77 -12.77 53.71
N ASN A 705 -0.26 -13.61 53.90
CA ASN A 705 -1.27 -13.43 54.95
C ASN A 705 -1.80 -14.77 55.46
N THR A 706 -0.95 -15.41 56.26
CA THR A 706 -1.27 -16.44 57.26
C THR A 706 -0.45 -16.07 58.50
N THR A 707 -0.94 -16.00 59.73
CA THR A 707 -2.24 -16.36 60.37
C THR A 707 -2.14 -15.92 61.85
N PRO A 708 -3.22 -15.97 62.65
CA PRO A 708 -4.62 -15.67 62.39
C PRO A 708 -5.08 -14.35 63.04
#